data_AF-A0AAV9PSD1-F1
#
_entry.id   AF-A0AAV9PSD1-F1
#
_cell.length_a   1.000
_cell.length_b   1.000
_cell.length_c   1.000
_cell.angle_alpha   90.00
_cell.angle_beta   90.00
_cell.angle_gamma   90.00
#
_symmetry.space_group_name_H-M   'P 1'
#
loop_
_entity.id
_entity.type
_entity.pdbx_description
1 polymer ?
#
loop_
_entity_poly.entity_id
_entity_poly.type
_entity_poly.pdbx_seq_one_letter_code
_entity_poly.pdbx_strand_id
1 'polypeptide(L)'
;MAPTLKELNDFLSALDPQNFLQGVSFHLDANNQLGFRPSDPFDFYVATPYGNWNNYPNGLPEPNVVASAISKALDIGLQSPNVSSQNGQKYIFIDFLNLSRWDTQFWTNDGDNGILGTLRFFVNRLPSDVTPVIRLLSGEPGLNINNWNDDNYQDGWKRFQQNFWNQGAGSAFTHPKAQLYIGWYNPDFKKATPMLGGADGALDLPGWIDVLIEQLKKYLEVEITRYPRLEKPLEKLLEKYFPDLKIIAQKAYDYVQANGLPAVSWNHAKMIVVNGTTLTTGGANYWDDYGDGTNQVFDAIMKVQGDAALEGHKFADGFWSYLNAIPGRDDSSMSWTIKLATPVPTGPGNFTKSTNTPLFINTTQSAQNTGPVTTLTVGKTGDKLPTYRYPLLTLDLIRDGLYTALWLYLQQKLPAAQALWPVAVSALADTELQPVMAQYKTSPVVWASKSARLHAISSATSHIYVCQQVLVDGFLVHNSQVNEFQGYLQSRFGIKWDETIWPWDLLAALCTGLSTIVHNYPDDVEKSVYILLTTGSATGGYGDSMKFTDLIANLKVMLLALNGENLLPHPLKETDDAYVDKLLANRVQGRRIMGNDSNLKAHNKVVCVDRTLLYVGSDNAYPQYNEQHGLWIEEQANIDAWFSGYFDTAWQKAVAAAD
;
A
#
# COMPACT_ATOMS: atom_id res chain seq x y z
N MET A 1 -10.32 18.15 18.33
CA MET A 1 -9.34 18.81 17.44
C MET A 1 -9.13 17.88 16.27
N ALA A 2 -8.88 18.40 15.06
CA ALA A 2 -8.59 17.55 13.90
C ALA A 2 -7.31 16.73 14.14
N PRO A 3 -7.20 15.52 13.57
CA PRO A 3 -6.01 14.70 13.74
C PRO A 3 -4.78 15.35 13.10
N THR A 4 -3.63 15.23 13.76
CA THR A 4 -2.34 15.81 13.36
C THR A 4 -1.32 14.72 12.98
N LEU A 5 -0.25 15.10 12.26
CA LEU A 5 0.86 14.16 11.99
C LEU A 5 1.52 13.66 13.27
N LYS A 6 1.60 14.53 14.29
CA LYS A 6 2.17 14.16 15.58
C LYS A 6 1.34 13.08 16.26
N GLU A 7 0.01 13.21 16.27
CA GLU A 7 -0.88 12.20 16.85
C GLU A 7 -0.77 10.87 16.10
N LEU A 8 -0.68 10.87 14.76
CA LEU A 8 -0.44 9.65 14.00
C LEU A 8 0.90 9.00 14.36
N ASN A 9 1.97 9.78 14.46
CA ASN A 9 3.27 9.26 14.87
C ASN A 9 3.25 8.70 16.29
N ASP A 10 2.60 9.40 17.23
CA ASP A 10 2.46 8.95 18.61
C ASP A 10 1.67 7.63 18.70
N PHE A 11 0.59 7.50 17.91
CA PHE A 11 -0.18 6.26 17.80
C PHE A 11 0.66 5.10 17.26
N LEU A 12 1.40 5.30 16.17
CA LEU A 12 2.30 4.28 15.62
C LEU A 12 3.40 3.90 16.62
N SER A 13 3.97 4.89 17.31
CA SER A 13 4.99 4.66 18.34
C SER A 13 4.43 3.85 19.51
N ALA A 14 3.16 4.06 19.89
CA ALA A 14 2.49 3.28 20.92
C ALA A 14 2.24 1.82 20.49
N LEU A 15 2.05 1.57 19.19
CA LEU A 15 1.98 0.22 18.63
C LEU A 15 3.36 -0.45 18.54
N ASP A 16 4.45 0.30 18.62
CA ASP A 16 5.82 -0.20 18.56
C ASP A 16 6.68 0.25 19.76
N PRO A 17 6.31 -0.11 21.01
CA PRO A 17 6.94 0.42 22.22
C PRO A 17 8.41 0.02 22.40
N GLN A 18 8.88 -1.00 21.66
CA GLN A 18 10.27 -1.44 21.65
C GLN A 18 11.09 -0.83 20.49
N ASN A 19 10.45 0.01 19.67
CA ASN A 19 11.04 0.73 18.56
C ASN A 19 11.70 -0.18 17.51
N PHE A 20 11.03 -1.28 17.17
CA PHE A 20 11.55 -2.23 16.19
C PHE A 20 11.53 -1.68 14.75
N LEU A 21 10.58 -0.80 14.45
CA LEU A 21 10.18 -0.46 13.09
C LEU A 21 10.10 1.06 12.81
N GLN A 22 10.38 1.92 13.79
CA GLN A 22 10.60 3.35 13.51
C GLN A 22 11.87 3.54 12.65
N GLY A 23 11.79 4.41 11.63
CA GLY A 23 12.84 4.58 10.62
C GLY A 23 12.94 3.42 9.62
N VAL A 24 11.99 2.48 9.68
CA VAL A 24 11.89 1.32 8.78
C VAL A 24 10.52 1.26 8.12
N SER A 25 9.46 1.35 8.92
CA SER A 25 8.06 1.32 8.51
C SER A 25 7.35 2.65 8.67
N PHE A 26 7.79 3.48 9.61
CA PHE A 26 7.28 4.83 9.76
C PHE A 26 8.34 5.79 10.30
N HIS A 27 8.26 7.05 9.92
CA HIS A 27 9.16 8.09 10.42
C HIS A 27 8.55 9.50 10.25
N LEU A 28 8.68 10.35 11.26
CA LEU A 28 8.23 11.74 11.23
C LEU A 28 9.40 12.65 10.87
N ASP A 29 9.36 13.21 9.67
CA ASP A 29 10.43 14.00 9.06
C ASP A 29 10.10 15.50 9.13
N ALA A 30 11.00 16.34 9.62
CA ALA A 30 10.73 17.78 9.82
C ALA A 30 11.33 18.71 8.76
N ASN A 31 12.27 18.25 7.93
CA ASN A 31 13.02 19.10 7.00
C ASN A 31 12.60 18.88 5.54
N ASN A 32 11.31 19.09 5.24
CA ASN A 32 10.77 18.86 3.91
C ASN A 32 10.19 20.11 3.26
N GLN A 33 10.10 20.04 1.94
CA GLN A 33 9.37 20.95 1.07
C GLN A 33 8.46 20.11 0.17
N LEU A 34 7.19 20.50 0.07
CA LEU A 34 6.25 19.83 -0.81
C LEU A 34 6.40 20.38 -2.24
N GLY A 35 6.56 19.47 -3.18
CA GLY A 35 6.91 19.81 -4.54
C GLY A 35 8.32 20.37 -4.67
N PHE A 36 8.58 20.88 -5.86
CA PHE A 36 9.86 21.40 -6.32
C PHE A 36 9.78 22.90 -6.64
N ARG A 37 8.61 23.51 -6.44
CA ARG A 37 8.36 24.94 -6.52
C ARG A 37 7.59 25.36 -5.27
N PRO A 38 8.27 25.66 -4.15
CA PRO A 38 7.61 25.89 -2.87
C PRO A 38 6.57 27.01 -2.86
N SER A 39 6.67 27.97 -3.79
CA SER A 39 5.69 29.05 -3.96
C SER A 39 4.43 28.63 -4.73
N ASP A 40 4.41 27.44 -5.33
CA ASP A 40 3.31 26.89 -6.12
C ASP A 40 2.70 25.69 -5.37
N PRO A 41 1.56 25.88 -4.67
CA PRO A 41 0.95 24.84 -3.87
C PRO A 41 0.38 23.69 -4.73
N PHE A 42 0.27 23.85 -6.05
CA PHE A 42 -0.12 22.79 -6.97
C PHE A 42 1.05 21.91 -7.40
N ASP A 43 2.29 22.38 -7.24
CA ASP A 43 3.45 21.63 -7.76
C ASP A 43 3.57 20.27 -7.08
N PHE A 44 3.32 20.12 -5.78
CA PHE A 44 3.57 18.88 -5.05
C PHE A 44 2.79 17.65 -5.53
N TYR A 45 1.62 17.84 -6.13
CA TYR A 45 0.71 16.76 -6.48
C TYR A 45 0.55 16.68 -8.00
N VAL A 46 0.87 15.52 -8.57
CA VAL A 46 0.67 15.26 -9.98
C VAL A 46 -0.40 14.20 -10.12
N ALA A 47 -1.52 14.58 -10.71
CA ALA A 47 -2.53 13.64 -11.17
C ALA A 47 -2.59 13.62 -12.68
N THR A 48 -2.82 12.45 -13.23
CA THR A 48 -3.04 12.22 -14.66
C THR A 48 -4.39 12.82 -15.06
N PRO A 49 -4.41 13.85 -15.93
CA PRO A 49 -5.63 14.61 -16.16
C PRO A 49 -6.53 14.01 -17.26
N TYR A 50 -7.82 14.36 -17.15
CA TYR A 50 -8.74 14.48 -18.29
C TYR A 50 -9.37 15.89 -18.33
N GLY A 51 -8.96 16.72 -19.29
CA GLY A 51 -9.53 18.06 -19.58
C GLY A 51 -8.77 19.25 -18.98
N ASN A 52 -9.26 20.47 -19.24
CA ASN A 52 -8.75 21.73 -18.67
C ASN A 52 -9.00 21.74 -17.15
N TRP A 53 -8.10 21.13 -16.40
CA TRP A 53 -8.02 21.29 -14.95
C TRP A 53 -7.24 22.58 -14.71
N ASN A 54 -7.66 23.41 -13.76
CA ASN A 54 -7.04 24.72 -13.52
C ASN A 54 -5.51 24.63 -13.26
N ASN A 55 -5.00 23.45 -12.93
CA ASN A 55 -3.59 23.14 -12.69
C ASN A 55 -2.76 22.96 -13.96
N TYR A 56 -3.38 22.74 -15.12
CA TYR A 56 -2.70 22.58 -16.40
C TYR A 56 -3.00 23.80 -17.27
N PRO A 57 -2.05 24.75 -17.44
CA PRO A 57 -2.26 25.90 -18.30
C PRO A 57 -2.56 25.43 -19.73
N ASN A 58 -3.48 26.13 -20.41
CA ASN A 58 -3.87 25.86 -21.80
C ASN A 58 -2.63 25.56 -22.69
N GLY A 59 -2.44 24.28 -23.00
CA GLY A 59 -1.31 23.75 -23.74
C GLY A 59 -1.60 22.30 -24.14
N LEU A 60 -0.90 21.80 -25.16
CA LEU A 60 -1.02 20.40 -25.58
C LEU A 60 -0.76 19.48 -24.37
N PRO A 61 -1.50 18.36 -24.22
CA PRO A 61 -1.29 17.44 -23.11
C PRO A 61 0.18 17.01 -23.07
N GLU A 62 0.82 17.06 -21.89
CA GLU A 62 2.09 16.35 -21.72
C GLU A 62 1.82 14.87 -21.96
N PRO A 63 2.56 14.19 -22.87
CA PRO A 63 2.24 12.82 -23.28
C PRO A 63 2.28 11.83 -22.13
N ASN A 64 2.94 12.14 -21.00
CA ASN A 64 2.91 11.38 -19.75
C ASN A 64 3.34 12.28 -18.57
N VAL A 65 2.37 12.85 -17.84
CA VAL A 65 2.64 13.79 -16.72
C VAL A 65 3.40 13.14 -15.56
N VAL A 66 3.25 11.82 -15.37
CA VAL A 66 3.96 11.06 -14.34
C VAL A 66 5.44 10.98 -14.69
N ALA A 67 5.76 10.63 -15.94
CA ALA A 67 7.15 10.60 -16.41
C ALA A 67 7.83 11.98 -16.36
N SER A 68 7.11 13.04 -16.69
CA SER A 68 7.57 14.44 -16.57
C SER A 68 7.91 14.82 -15.13
N ALA A 69 7.02 14.53 -14.18
CA ALA A 69 7.21 14.77 -12.76
C ALA A 69 8.44 14.03 -12.21
N ILE A 70 8.66 12.81 -12.69
CA ILE A 70 9.81 11.97 -12.35
C ILE A 70 11.10 12.53 -12.94
N SER A 71 11.08 12.95 -14.21
CA SER A 71 12.23 13.60 -14.85
C SER A 71 12.68 14.82 -14.05
N LYS A 72 11.72 15.64 -13.60
CA LYS A 72 12.00 16.81 -12.74
C LYS A 72 12.59 16.43 -11.38
N ALA A 73 12.14 15.31 -10.78
CA ALA A 73 12.72 14.80 -9.54
C ALA A 73 14.19 14.37 -9.74
N LEU A 74 14.48 13.66 -10.84
CA LEU A 74 15.84 13.30 -11.22
C LEU A 74 16.72 14.53 -11.43
N ASP A 75 16.23 15.52 -12.16
CA ASP A 75 16.94 16.77 -12.43
C ASP A 75 17.37 17.46 -11.13
N ILE A 76 16.43 17.70 -10.22
CA ILE A 76 16.71 18.39 -8.95
C ILE A 76 17.58 17.53 -8.02
N GLY A 77 17.25 16.25 -7.88
CA GLY A 77 17.99 15.34 -7.00
C GLY A 77 19.45 15.11 -7.44
N LEU A 78 19.73 15.14 -8.75
CA LEU A 78 21.08 14.96 -9.30
C LEU A 78 21.88 16.27 -9.37
N GLN A 79 21.23 17.43 -9.37
CA GLN A 79 21.89 18.73 -9.18
C GLN A 79 22.29 18.99 -7.71
N SER A 80 21.70 18.24 -6.79
CA SER A 80 22.01 18.33 -5.35
C SER A 80 23.52 18.17 -5.09
N PRO A 81 24.13 19.00 -4.24
CA PRO A 81 25.54 18.84 -3.84
C PRO A 81 25.76 17.61 -2.95
N ASN A 82 24.67 16.94 -2.54
CA ASN A 82 24.69 15.81 -1.64
C ASN A 82 25.51 14.67 -2.24
N VAL A 83 26.41 14.08 -1.47
CA VAL A 83 27.13 12.88 -1.88
C VAL A 83 27.20 11.95 -0.69
N SER A 84 26.72 10.72 -0.90
CA SER A 84 26.83 9.63 0.05
C SER A 84 28.25 9.09 0.07
N SER A 85 28.79 8.78 1.24
CA SER A 85 30.14 8.22 1.35
C SER A 85 30.24 7.00 2.27
N GLN A 86 30.98 5.98 1.83
CA GLN A 86 31.28 4.78 2.61
C GLN A 86 32.72 4.35 2.34
N ASN A 87 33.52 4.17 3.39
CA ASN A 87 34.91 3.70 3.28
C ASN A 87 35.76 4.52 2.28
N GLY A 88 35.55 5.83 2.22
CA GLY A 88 36.24 6.74 1.28
C GLY A 88 35.73 6.69 -0.17
N GLN A 89 34.76 5.83 -0.49
CA GLN A 89 34.07 5.83 -1.78
C GLN A 89 32.87 6.78 -1.74
N LYS A 90 32.63 7.47 -2.85
CA LYS A 90 31.51 8.40 -3.04
C LYS A 90 30.45 7.78 -3.93
N TYR A 91 29.18 8.01 -3.60
CA TYR A 91 28.03 7.46 -4.28
C TYR A 91 26.94 8.52 -4.50
N ILE A 92 26.18 8.31 -5.57
CA ILE A 92 24.88 8.91 -5.81
C ILE A 92 23.90 7.76 -5.99
N PHE A 93 22.83 7.73 -5.20
CA PHE A 93 21.81 6.68 -5.26
C PHE A 93 20.59 7.16 -6.03
N ILE A 94 20.06 6.31 -6.90
CA ILE A 94 18.83 6.54 -7.64
C ILE A 94 18.02 5.25 -7.55
N ASP A 95 16.97 5.26 -6.75
CA ASP A 95 16.06 4.14 -6.57
C ASP A 95 14.79 4.34 -7.37
N PHE A 96 14.38 3.32 -8.10
CA PHE A 96 13.06 3.19 -8.69
C PHE A 96 12.41 1.92 -8.15
N LEU A 97 11.27 2.05 -7.50
CA LEU A 97 10.42 0.94 -7.09
C LEU A 97 9.16 0.99 -7.93
N ASN A 98 8.74 -0.15 -8.47
CA ASN A 98 7.56 -0.26 -9.33
C ASN A 98 6.88 -1.62 -9.16
N LEU A 99 5.58 -1.68 -9.46
CA LEU A 99 4.95 -2.94 -9.83
C LEU A 99 5.19 -3.14 -11.33
N SER A 100 5.67 -4.32 -11.71
CA SER A 100 5.85 -4.71 -13.11
C SER A 100 4.67 -4.25 -14.00
N ARG A 101 4.87 -3.83 -15.25
CA ARG A 101 6.09 -3.95 -16.07
C ARG A 101 6.92 -2.66 -16.15
N TRP A 102 8.15 -2.75 -16.66
CA TRP A 102 8.98 -1.57 -17.01
C TRP A 102 8.79 -1.14 -18.48
N ASP A 103 7.74 -0.39 -18.78
CA ASP A 103 7.37 -0.07 -20.16
C ASP A 103 8.40 0.81 -20.88
N THR A 104 8.82 0.42 -22.09
CA THR A 104 9.77 1.20 -22.91
C THR A 104 9.29 2.61 -23.23
N GLN A 105 7.98 2.82 -23.33
CA GLN A 105 7.41 4.12 -23.64
C GLN A 105 7.40 5.05 -22.42
N PHE A 106 7.44 4.50 -21.20
CA PHE A 106 7.64 5.30 -20.00
C PHE A 106 9.08 5.84 -19.87
N TRP A 107 10.06 5.05 -20.34
CA TRP A 107 11.49 5.40 -20.34
C TRP A 107 11.89 6.25 -21.56
N THR A 108 11.20 7.36 -21.80
CA THR A 108 11.41 8.20 -22.99
C THR A 108 12.82 8.82 -23.05
N ASN A 109 13.28 9.06 -24.28
CA ASN A 109 14.56 9.71 -24.60
C ASN A 109 14.32 11.11 -25.24
N ASP A 110 13.34 11.86 -24.71
CA ASP A 110 12.87 13.14 -25.27
C ASP A 110 13.69 14.34 -24.76
N GLY A 111 15.03 14.22 -24.76
CA GLY A 111 15.91 15.25 -24.19
C GLY A 111 15.72 15.39 -22.67
N ASP A 112 15.66 16.63 -22.16
CA ASP A 112 15.54 16.96 -20.73
C ASP A 112 14.16 16.61 -20.13
N ASN A 113 13.18 16.27 -20.97
CA ASN A 113 11.83 15.90 -20.53
C ASN A 113 11.64 14.38 -20.39
N GLY A 114 12.62 13.57 -20.84
CA GLY A 114 12.57 12.11 -20.74
C GLY A 114 13.41 11.57 -19.58
N ILE A 115 12.87 10.61 -18.83
CA ILE A 115 13.52 9.99 -17.66
C ILE A 115 14.94 9.52 -18.01
N LEU A 116 15.09 8.84 -19.15
CA LEU A 116 16.36 8.29 -19.59
C LEU A 116 17.32 9.39 -20.07
N GLY A 117 16.80 10.42 -20.75
CA GLY A 117 17.58 11.57 -21.21
C GLY A 117 18.21 12.32 -20.03
N THR A 118 17.40 12.66 -19.03
CA THR A 118 17.83 13.31 -17.78
C THR A 118 18.86 12.46 -17.04
N LEU A 119 18.57 11.16 -16.86
CA LEU A 119 19.50 10.24 -16.20
C LEU A 119 20.86 10.20 -16.91
N ARG A 120 20.87 10.08 -18.24
CA ARG A 120 22.11 10.08 -19.06
C ARG A 120 22.86 11.40 -18.94
N PHE A 121 22.15 12.53 -19.03
CA PHE A 121 22.72 13.87 -18.98
C PHE A 121 23.54 14.07 -17.70
N PHE A 122 22.96 13.75 -16.55
CA PHE A 122 23.59 13.93 -15.25
C PHE A 122 24.66 12.88 -14.97
N VAL A 123 24.35 11.59 -15.16
CA VAL A 123 25.30 10.51 -14.86
C VAL A 123 26.62 10.68 -15.60
N ASN A 124 26.57 11.11 -16.87
CA ASN A 124 27.79 11.32 -17.67
C ASN A 124 28.63 12.53 -17.24
N ARG A 125 28.05 13.46 -16.46
CA ARG A 125 28.73 14.68 -15.98
C ARG A 125 29.18 14.58 -14.53
N LEU A 126 28.83 13.51 -13.82
CA LEU A 126 29.28 13.29 -12.46
C LEU A 126 30.82 13.17 -12.41
N PRO A 127 31.46 13.63 -11.32
CA PRO A 127 32.90 13.46 -11.13
C PRO A 127 33.30 11.99 -11.19
N SER A 128 34.45 11.69 -11.82
CA SER A 128 34.91 10.32 -12.06
C SER A 128 35.21 9.51 -10.79
N ASP A 129 35.37 10.17 -9.64
CA ASP A 129 35.53 9.54 -8.33
C ASP A 129 34.19 9.10 -7.70
N VAL A 130 33.06 9.65 -8.15
CA VAL A 130 31.70 9.33 -7.69
C VAL A 130 31.16 8.09 -8.42
N THR A 131 30.45 7.23 -7.70
CA THR A 131 29.81 6.01 -8.25
C THR A 131 28.30 6.22 -8.34
N PRO A 132 27.73 6.37 -9.55
CA PRO A 132 26.29 6.39 -9.74
C PRO A 132 25.72 4.97 -9.56
N VAL A 133 24.83 4.79 -8.57
CA VAL A 133 24.17 3.54 -8.23
C VAL A 133 22.69 3.67 -8.58
N ILE A 134 22.29 3.09 -9.72
CA ILE A 134 20.90 3.07 -10.18
C ILE A 134 20.29 1.72 -9.83
N ARG A 135 19.22 1.72 -9.06
CA ARG A 135 18.57 0.53 -8.51
C ARG A 135 17.12 0.49 -8.98
N LEU A 136 16.77 -0.52 -9.77
CA LEU A 136 15.40 -0.79 -10.21
C LEU A 136 14.87 -2.00 -9.46
N LEU A 137 13.80 -1.82 -8.71
CA LEU A 137 13.13 -2.88 -7.96
C LEU A 137 11.71 -3.09 -8.49
N SER A 138 11.40 -4.33 -8.84
CA SER A 138 10.09 -4.74 -9.32
C SER A 138 9.42 -5.72 -8.36
N GLY A 139 8.10 -5.64 -8.25
CA GLY A 139 7.27 -6.77 -7.86
C GLY A 139 6.57 -7.34 -9.09
N GLU A 140 6.59 -8.66 -9.27
CA GLU A 140 5.82 -9.38 -10.29
C GLU A 140 5.51 -10.78 -9.75
N PRO A 141 4.24 -11.09 -9.44
CA PRO A 141 3.88 -12.40 -8.95
C PRO A 141 4.13 -13.47 -10.03
N GLY A 142 5.11 -14.33 -9.78
CA GLY A 142 5.37 -15.51 -10.61
C GLY A 142 6.47 -15.35 -11.65
N LEU A 143 7.18 -14.21 -11.68
CA LEU A 143 8.42 -14.10 -12.45
C LEU A 143 9.46 -15.11 -11.92
N ASN A 144 10.09 -15.82 -12.84
CA ASN A 144 11.20 -16.73 -12.54
C ASN A 144 12.36 -16.56 -13.54
N ILE A 145 13.43 -17.33 -13.35
CA ILE A 145 14.63 -17.25 -14.19
C ILE A 145 14.36 -17.53 -15.68
N ASN A 146 13.36 -18.34 -16.01
CA ASN A 146 12.99 -18.59 -17.41
C ASN A 146 12.34 -17.36 -18.03
N ASN A 147 11.48 -16.65 -17.28
CA ASN A 147 10.91 -15.38 -17.72
C ASN A 147 12.00 -14.32 -17.91
N TRP A 148 12.98 -14.25 -17.01
CA TRP A 148 14.12 -13.36 -17.17
C TRP A 148 14.89 -13.62 -18.48
N ASN A 149 15.11 -14.90 -18.82
CA ASN A 149 15.84 -15.32 -20.02
C ASN A 149 15.00 -15.27 -21.31
N ASP A 150 13.68 -15.09 -21.22
CA ASP A 150 12.80 -14.99 -22.39
C ASP A 150 12.83 -13.57 -22.96
N ASP A 151 13.35 -13.47 -24.18
CA ASP A 151 13.42 -12.25 -24.97
C ASP A 151 12.06 -11.56 -25.21
N ASN A 152 10.96 -12.30 -25.13
CA ASN A 152 9.61 -11.77 -25.36
C ASN A 152 8.90 -11.41 -24.07
N TYR A 153 9.45 -11.76 -22.91
CA TYR A 153 8.82 -11.47 -21.64
C TYR A 153 8.99 -9.98 -21.31
N GLN A 154 7.88 -9.34 -20.93
CA GLN A 154 7.82 -7.88 -20.79
C GLN A 154 8.74 -7.31 -19.70
N ASP A 155 9.18 -8.14 -18.75
CA ASP A 155 10.17 -7.83 -17.70
C ASP A 155 11.43 -8.68 -17.77
N GLY A 156 11.71 -9.27 -18.93
CA GLY A 156 12.96 -10.01 -19.17
C GLY A 156 14.17 -9.08 -19.36
N TRP A 157 15.36 -9.66 -19.43
CA TRP A 157 16.63 -8.92 -19.64
C TRP A 157 16.57 -7.97 -20.84
N LYS A 158 15.86 -8.38 -21.90
CA LYS A 158 15.73 -7.63 -23.14
C LYS A 158 14.97 -6.31 -22.96
N ARG A 159 14.04 -6.24 -22.00
CA ARG A 159 13.35 -4.98 -21.69
C ARG A 159 14.33 -3.94 -21.14
N PHE A 160 15.22 -4.34 -20.23
CA PHE A 160 16.24 -3.43 -19.69
C PHE A 160 17.30 -3.06 -20.74
N GLN A 161 17.66 -4.00 -21.61
CA GLN A 161 18.47 -3.71 -22.79
C GLN A 161 17.80 -2.62 -23.66
N GLN A 162 16.50 -2.73 -23.92
CA GLN A 162 15.75 -1.73 -24.68
C GLN A 162 15.74 -0.37 -23.99
N ASN A 163 15.39 -0.34 -22.70
CA ASN A 163 15.28 0.89 -21.91
C ASN A 163 16.62 1.64 -21.81
N PHE A 164 17.75 0.95 -21.61
CA PHE A 164 19.02 1.62 -21.33
C PHE A 164 19.97 1.73 -22.53
N TRP A 165 19.88 0.84 -23.53
CA TRP A 165 20.81 0.79 -24.69
C TRP A 165 20.18 1.01 -26.07
N ASN A 166 18.94 0.56 -26.33
CA ASN A 166 18.39 0.56 -27.71
C ASN A 166 17.52 1.77 -28.08
N GLN A 167 17.53 2.85 -27.30
CA GLN A 167 16.85 4.12 -27.62
C GLN A 167 17.65 5.01 -28.61
N GLY A 168 18.30 4.41 -29.62
CA GLY A 168 18.81 5.12 -30.81
C GLY A 168 20.31 5.39 -30.98
N ALA A 169 21.23 4.99 -30.07
CA ALA A 169 22.67 5.33 -30.24
C ALA A 169 23.72 4.40 -29.56
N GLY A 170 23.40 3.15 -29.19
CA GLY A 170 24.32 2.32 -28.37
C GLY A 170 24.35 2.77 -26.91
N SER A 171 25.35 2.35 -26.12
CA SER A 171 25.43 2.79 -24.71
C SER A 171 25.62 4.31 -24.63
N ALA A 172 24.56 5.00 -24.22
CA ALA A 172 24.56 6.45 -24.04
C ALA A 172 25.12 6.87 -22.67
N PHE A 173 25.53 5.91 -21.83
CA PHE A 173 26.22 6.16 -20.58
C PHE A 173 27.72 6.03 -20.79
N THR A 174 28.46 7.08 -20.46
CA THR A 174 29.93 7.14 -20.61
C THR A 174 30.67 7.12 -19.28
N HIS A 175 29.95 7.29 -18.15
CA HIS A 175 30.56 7.32 -16.83
C HIS A 175 31.11 5.92 -16.44
N PRO A 176 32.42 5.77 -16.16
CA PRO A 176 33.08 4.46 -16.04
C PRO A 176 32.66 3.65 -14.81
N LYS A 177 32.06 4.31 -13.80
CA LYS A 177 31.56 3.68 -12.57
C LYS A 177 30.04 3.54 -12.50
N ALA A 178 29.29 3.99 -13.51
CA ALA A 178 27.83 3.93 -13.46
C ALA A 178 27.34 2.47 -13.50
N GLN A 179 26.58 2.08 -12.48
CA GLN A 179 26.13 0.71 -12.29
C GLN A 179 24.60 0.68 -12.21
N LEU A 180 24.01 -0.23 -13.00
CA LEU A 180 22.60 -0.57 -12.94
C LEU A 180 22.45 -1.86 -12.12
N TYR A 181 21.56 -1.83 -11.14
CA TYR A 181 21.10 -2.98 -10.37
C TYR A 181 19.62 -3.19 -10.66
N ILE A 182 19.24 -4.43 -10.90
CA ILE A 182 17.86 -4.80 -11.20
C ILE A 182 17.47 -5.90 -10.24
N GLY A 183 16.39 -5.70 -9.50
CA GLY A 183 15.91 -6.59 -8.45
C GLY A 183 14.45 -6.94 -8.64
N TRP A 184 14.11 -8.20 -8.40
CA TRP A 184 12.76 -8.69 -8.26
C TRP A 184 12.59 -9.20 -6.86
N TYR A 185 11.68 -8.58 -6.13
CA TYR A 185 11.30 -8.99 -4.80
C TYR A 185 9.93 -9.65 -4.85
N ASN A 186 9.92 -10.97 -4.71
CA ASN A 186 8.72 -11.79 -4.74
C ASN A 186 8.99 -13.06 -3.94
N PRO A 187 9.17 -12.94 -2.61
CA PRO A 187 9.63 -14.04 -1.78
C PRO A 187 8.73 -15.26 -1.90
N ASP A 188 9.29 -16.36 -2.40
CA ASP A 188 8.62 -17.64 -2.48
C ASP A 188 9.06 -18.51 -1.29
N PHE A 189 8.12 -18.92 -0.44
CA PHE A 189 8.42 -19.73 0.74
C PHE A 189 8.12 -21.22 0.52
N LYS A 190 8.11 -21.70 -0.74
CA LYS A 190 7.68 -23.06 -1.09
C LYS A 190 8.42 -24.21 -0.40
N LYS A 191 9.68 -24.01 0.00
CA LYS A 191 10.53 -25.04 0.61
C LYS A 191 10.71 -24.88 2.13
N ALA A 192 9.80 -24.17 2.79
CA ALA A 192 9.87 -23.82 4.22
C ALA A 192 9.45 -24.96 5.17
N THR A 193 10.13 -26.11 5.14
CA THR A 193 9.73 -27.29 5.94
C THR A 193 10.05 -27.23 7.45
N PRO A 194 10.95 -26.37 7.98
CA PRO A 194 11.08 -26.19 9.43
C PRO A 194 10.72 -24.78 9.92
N MET A 195 10.00 -23.96 9.14
CA MET A 195 9.66 -22.58 9.56
C MET A 195 8.58 -22.49 10.65
N LEU A 196 8.07 -23.63 11.12
CA LEU A 196 6.81 -23.67 11.83
C LEU A 196 6.92 -24.43 13.16
N GLY A 197 8.14 -24.49 13.73
CA GLY A 197 8.38 -25.12 15.04
C GLY A 197 9.85 -25.28 15.48
N GLY A 198 10.79 -24.49 14.92
CA GLY A 198 12.23 -24.65 15.16
C GLY A 198 12.88 -23.45 15.88
N ALA A 199 13.92 -23.74 16.66
CA ALA A 199 14.68 -22.85 17.57
C ALA A 199 15.30 -21.56 16.98
N ASP A 200 15.04 -21.24 15.71
CA ASP A 200 15.66 -20.15 14.95
C ASP A 200 14.66 -19.00 14.66
N GLY A 201 13.68 -18.76 15.55
CA GLY A 201 12.72 -17.66 15.45
C GLY A 201 11.53 -17.89 14.51
N ALA A 202 11.32 -19.15 14.09
CA ALA A 202 10.37 -19.50 13.05
C ALA A 202 8.90 -19.22 13.43
N LEU A 203 8.11 -18.70 12.48
CA LEU A 203 6.70 -18.38 12.72
C LEU A 203 5.90 -19.66 12.94
N ASP A 204 5.54 -19.96 14.19
CA ASP A 204 4.58 -21.02 14.52
C ASP A 204 3.19 -20.57 14.03
N LEU A 205 2.90 -20.78 12.75
CA LEU A 205 1.61 -20.40 12.14
C LEU A 205 0.43 -21.07 12.86
N PRO A 206 0.50 -22.38 13.23
CA PRO A 206 -0.48 -22.98 14.13
C PRO A 206 -0.57 -22.24 15.46
N GLY A 207 0.56 -21.87 16.05
CA GLY A 207 0.62 -21.02 17.25
C GLY A 207 0.00 -19.63 17.06
N TRP A 208 0.21 -18.98 15.92
CA TRP A 208 -0.36 -17.66 15.62
C TRP A 208 -1.88 -17.74 15.46
N ILE A 209 -2.37 -18.75 14.73
CA ILE A 209 -3.80 -19.05 14.65
C ILE A 209 -4.36 -19.31 16.04
N ASP A 210 -3.67 -20.13 16.85
CA ASP A 210 -4.09 -20.41 18.22
C ASP A 210 -4.13 -19.13 19.05
N VAL A 211 -3.17 -18.21 18.91
CA VAL A 211 -3.23 -16.90 19.57
C VAL A 211 -4.45 -16.10 19.11
N LEU A 212 -4.68 -15.94 17.81
CA LEU A 212 -5.83 -15.17 17.32
C LEU A 212 -7.15 -15.78 17.81
N ILE A 213 -7.24 -17.12 17.79
CA ILE A 213 -8.38 -17.86 18.31
C ILE A 213 -8.54 -17.62 19.82
N GLU A 214 -7.49 -17.79 20.62
CA GLU A 214 -7.57 -17.62 22.08
C GLU A 214 -7.87 -16.17 22.46
N GLN A 215 -7.36 -15.18 21.72
CA GLN A 215 -7.72 -13.79 21.97
C GLN A 215 -9.20 -13.55 21.66
N LEU A 216 -9.65 -14.02 20.51
CA LEU A 216 -11.06 -13.91 20.14
C LEU A 216 -11.95 -14.62 21.17
N LYS A 217 -11.58 -15.82 21.64
CA LYS A 217 -12.31 -16.54 22.71
C LYS A 217 -12.37 -15.72 23.99
N LYS A 218 -11.22 -15.27 24.49
CA LYS A 218 -11.12 -14.49 25.74
C LYS A 218 -11.97 -13.23 25.68
N TYR A 219 -11.94 -12.54 24.54
CA TYR A 219 -12.73 -11.33 24.34
C TYR A 219 -14.23 -11.65 24.29
N LEU A 220 -14.61 -12.69 23.55
CA LEU A 220 -16.00 -13.15 23.48
C LEU A 220 -16.53 -13.64 24.83
N GLU A 221 -15.73 -14.34 25.65
CA GLU A 221 -16.10 -14.76 27.01
C GLU A 221 -16.40 -13.57 27.93
N VAL A 222 -15.62 -12.49 27.83
CA VAL A 222 -15.91 -11.24 28.54
C VAL A 222 -17.25 -10.65 28.07
N GLU A 223 -17.52 -10.66 26.77
CA GLU A 223 -18.78 -10.13 26.25
C GLU A 223 -20.00 -11.00 26.55
N ILE A 224 -19.87 -12.32 26.69
CA ILE A 224 -20.98 -13.19 27.18
C ILE A 224 -21.49 -12.66 28.52
N THR A 225 -20.59 -12.29 29.43
CA THR A 225 -20.98 -11.77 30.75
C THR A 225 -21.71 -10.44 30.67
N ARG A 226 -21.41 -9.62 29.65
CA ARG A 226 -22.05 -8.33 29.40
C ARG A 226 -23.39 -8.49 28.68
N TYR A 227 -23.55 -9.54 27.85
CA TYR A 227 -24.73 -9.78 27.04
C TYR A 227 -25.24 -11.23 27.14
N PRO A 228 -25.92 -11.60 28.25
CA PRO A 228 -26.41 -12.98 28.45
C PRO A 228 -27.34 -13.49 27.35
N ARG A 229 -28.04 -12.60 26.63
CA ARG A 229 -28.88 -12.99 25.46
C ARG A 229 -28.07 -13.60 24.31
N LEU A 230 -26.77 -13.36 24.27
CA LEU A 230 -25.83 -13.82 23.25
C LEU A 230 -25.06 -15.06 23.69
N GLU A 231 -25.20 -15.50 24.95
CA GLU A 231 -24.55 -16.68 25.53
C GLU A 231 -24.74 -17.91 24.64
N LYS A 232 -25.98 -18.32 24.32
CA LYS A 232 -26.22 -19.53 23.51
C LYS A 232 -25.71 -19.45 22.07
N PRO A 233 -25.91 -18.36 21.30
CA PRO A 233 -25.26 -18.18 20.01
C PRO A 233 -23.73 -18.24 20.09
N LEU A 234 -23.15 -17.67 21.15
CA LEU A 234 -21.72 -17.51 21.32
C LEU A 234 -21.05 -18.79 21.83
N GLU A 235 -21.67 -19.52 22.74
CA GLU A 235 -21.34 -20.91 23.08
C GLU A 235 -21.32 -21.78 21.83
N LYS A 236 -22.34 -21.70 20.96
CA LYS A 236 -22.33 -22.45 19.69
C LYS A 236 -21.18 -22.05 18.77
N LEU A 237 -20.83 -20.77 18.72
CA LEU A 237 -19.67 -20.32 17.97
C LEU A 237 -18.39 -20.94 18.56
N LEU A 238 -18.15 -20.76 19.86
CA LEU A 238 -16.98 -21.22 20.60
C LEU A 238 -16.83 -22.76 20.60
N GLU A 239 -17.92 -23.51 20.78
CA GLU A 239 -17.90 -24.97 20.86
C GLU A 239 -17.86 -25.66 19.49
N LYS A 240 -18.56 -25.10 18.49
CA LYS A 240 -18.76 -25.79 17.20
C LYS A 240 -17.89 -25.22 16.08
N TYR A 241 -17.73 -23.90 16.03
CA TYR A 241 -17.07 -23.25 14.90
C TYR A 241 -15.56 -23.10 15.13
N PHE A 242 -15.11 -22.72 16.33
CA PHE A 242 -13.69 -22.54 16.62
C PHE A 242 -12.83 -23.81 16.45
N PRO A 243 -13.27 -25.01 16.87
CA PRO A 243 -12.51 -26.22 16.58
C PRO A 243 -12.37 -26.47 15.08
N ASP A 244 -13.42 -26.18 14.31
CA ASP A 244 -13.37 -26.31 12.85
C ASP A 244 -12.54 -25.20 12.20
N LEU A 245 -12.50 -23.99 12.77
CA LEU A 245 -11.64 -22.88 12.35
C LEU A 245 -10.16 -23.24 12.55
N LYS A 246 -9.83 -23.88 13.68
CA LYS A 246 -8.51 -24.46 13.91
C LYS A 246 -8.18 -25.56 12.89
N ILE A 247 -9.16 -26.40 12.52
CA ILE A 247 -8.99 -27.41 11.46
C ILE A 247 -8.78 -26.75 10.09
N ILE A 248 -9.52 -25.70 9.75
CA ILE A 248 -9.34 -24.93 8.50
C ILE A 248 -7.93 -24.37 8.44
N ALA A 249 -7.53 -23.69 9.50
CA ALA A 249 -6.20 -23.13 9.65
C ALA A 249 -5.12 -24.21 9.55
N GLN A 250 -5.30 -25.35 10.21
CA GLN A 250 -4.40 -26.50 10.13
C GLN A 250 -4.35 -27.07 8.71
N LYS A 251 -5.46 -27.12 7.97
CA LYS A 251 -5.48 -27.56 6.57
C LYS A 251 -4.80 -26.56 5.64
N ALA A 252 -5.02 -25.27 5.84
CA ALA A 252 -4.32 -24.22 5.11
C ALA A 252 -2.81 -24.31 5.36
N TYR A 253 -2.43 -24.55 6.62
CA TYR A 253 -1.07 -24.83 7.04
C TYR A 253 -0.49 -26.09 6.37
N ASP A 254 -1.21 -27.22 6.43
CA ASP A 254 -0.78 -28.50 5.85
C ASP A 254 -0.63 -28.37 4.32
N TYR A 255 -1.54 -27.62 3.69
CA TYR A 255 -1.48 -27.29 2.27
C TYR A 255 -0.23 -26.46 1.95
N VAL A 256 0.03 -25.42 2.74
CA VAL A 256 1.24 -24.59 2.67
C VAL A 256 2.50 -25.43 2.89
N GLN A 257 2.47 -26.43 3.77
CA GLN A 257 3.60 -27.34 3.97
C GLN A 257 3.81 -28.29 2.80
N ALA A 258 2.74 -28.80 2.21
CA ALA A 258 2.80 -29.74 1.10
C ALA A 258 3.15 -29.08 -0.24
N ASN A 259 2.66 -27.85 -0.46
CA ASN A 259 2.73 -27.15 -1.75
C ASN A 259 3.58 -25.89 -1.72
N GLY A 260 3.91 -25.40 -0.52
CA GLY A 260 4.50 -24.10 -0.30
C GLY A 260 3.50 -22.96 -0.16
N LEU A 261 3.94 -21.81 0.39
CA LEU A 261 3.22 -20.55 0.20
C LEU A 261 3.55 -20.03 -1.20
N PRO A 262 2.55 -19.81 -2.09
CA PRO A 262 2.78 -18.94 -3.24
C PRO A 262 3.25 -17.58 -2.73
N ALA A 263 3.93 -16.81 -3.59
CA ALA A 263 4.27 -15.45 -3.20
C ALA A 263 2.97 -14.67 -2.97
N VAL A 264 2.69 -14.39 -1.70
CA VAL A 264 1.54 -13.59 -1.22
C VAL A 264 1.94 -12.12 -1.02
N SER A 265 3.23 -11.83 -1.22
CA SER A 265 3.82 -10.52 -1.05
C SER A 265 4.86 -10.26 -2.12
N TRP A 266 4.89 -9.04 -2.63
CA TRP A 266 5.87 -8.52 -3.58
C TRP A 266 5.95 -7.00 -3.45
N ASN A 267 6.98 -6.39 -4.04
CA ASN A 267 7.04 -4.93 -4.10
C ASN A 267 5.84 -4.37 -4.88
N HIS A 268 4.99 -3.60 -4.20
CA HIS A 268 3.93 -2.84 -4.84
C HIS A 268 4.09 -1.33 -4.62
N ALA A 269 5.16 -0.89 -3.93
CA ALA A 269 5.52 0.50 -3.87
C ALA A 269 5.87 1.06 -5.26
N LYS A 270 5.39 2.28 -5.55
CA LYS A 270 5.80 3.08 -6.70
C LYS A 270 6.49 4.33 -6.20
N MET A 271 7.81 4.31 -6.27
CA MET A 271 8.65 5.34 -5.68
C MET A 271 9.87 5.65 -6.56
N ILE A 272 10.28 6.91 -6.58
CA ILE A 272 11.59 7.32 -7.08
C ILE A 272 12.27 8.16 -6.04
N VAL A 273 13.48 7.78 -5.69
CA VAL A 273 14.28 8.45 -4.67
C VAL A 273 15.63 8.77 -5.24
N VAL A 274 16.03 10.02 -5.12
CA VAL A 274 17.25 10.52 -5.74
C VAL A 274 18.12 11.16 -4.67
N ASN A 275 19.22 10.48 -4.38
CA ASN A 275 20.36 10.96 -3.61
C ASN A 275 19.98 11.56 -2.23
N GLY A 276 18.94 11.02 -1.60
CA GLY A 276 18.39 11.49 -0.34
C GLY A 276 17.94 12.95 -0.37
N THR A 277 17.55 13.44 -1.55
CA THR A 277 17.15 14.83 -1.79
C THR A 277 15.70 14.90 -2.23
N THR A 278 15.32 14.15 -3.27
CA THR A 278 13.95 14.16 -3.80
C THR A 278 13.31 12.79 -3.73
N LEU A 279 12.02 12.78 -3.45
CA LEU A 279 11.15 11.61 -3.39
C LEU A 279 9.90 11.89 -4.23
N THR A 280 9.54 10.94 -5.09
CA THR A 280 8.20 10.85 -5.66
C THR A 280 7.56 9.53 -5.24
N THR A 281 6.32 9.54 -4.77
CA THR A 281 5.60 8.31 -4.36
C THR A 281 4.12 8.44 -4.66
N GLY A 282 3.43 7.32 -4.93
CA GLY A 282 1.99 7.35 -5.18
C GLY A 282 1.43 6.04 -5.74
N GLY A 283 0.29 6.13 -6.42
CA GLY A 283 -0.38 4.97 -7.02
C GLY A 283 0.11 4.63 -8.42
N ALA A 284 0.72 5.59 -9.13
CA ALA A 284 1.06 5.46 -10.54
C ALA A 284 2.21 4.47 -10.79
N ASN A 285 1.93 3.43 -11.58
CA ASN A 285 2.95 2.52 -12.10
C ASN A 285 3.79 3.19 -13.21
N TYR A 286 4.91 2.59 -13.57
CA TYR A 286 5.76 3.09 -14.65
C TYR A 286 5.39 2.46 -15.99
N TRP A 287 4.09 2.58 -16.31
CA TRP A 287 3.45 2.09 -17.53
C TRP A 287 3.11 3.26 -18.45
N ASP A 288 2.85 2.98 -19.73
CA ASP A 288 2.44 4.02 -20.68
C ASP A 288 0.93 4.36 -20.58
N ASP A 289 0.20 3.71 -19.67
CA ASP A 289 -1.24 3.89 -19.44
C ASP A 289 -1.62 5.27 -18.86
N TYR A 290 -0.63 6.13 -18.60
CA TYR A 290 -0.81 7.48 -18.06
C TYR A 290 -0.66 8.55 -19.14
N GLY A 291 -0.56 8.13 -20.41
CA GLY A 291 -0.36 8.97 -21.58
C GLY A 291 -1.47 8.93 -22.64
N ASP A 292 -1.27 9.76 -23.67
CA ASP A 292 -1.94 9.96 -24.98
C ASP A 292 -3.47 9.76 -25.21
N GLY A 293 -4.24 9.34 -24.21
CA GLY A 293 -5.70 9.38 -24.19
C GLY A 293 -6.43 8.11 -24.61
N THR A 294 -5.73 7.00 -24.91
CA THR A 294 -6.36 5.74 -25.39
C THR A 294 -6.79 4.77 -24.28
N ASN A 295 -6.05 4.70 -23.17
CA ASN A 295 -6.40 3.97 -21.94
C ASN A 295 -6.17 4.93 -20.77
N GLN A 296 -7.23 5.44 -20.14
CA GLN A 296 -7.07 6.57 -19.22
C GLN A 296 -7.11 6.10 -17.76
N VAL A 297 -5.94 6.02 -17.15
CA VAL A 297 -5.82 5.77 -15.71
C VAL A 297 -5.67 7.11 -14.98
N PHE A 298 -6.67 7.46 -14.16
CA PHE A 298 -6.64 8.53 -13.18
C PHE A 298 -5.90 8.06 -11.94
N ASP A 299 -4.71 8.60 -11.73
CA ASP A 299 -3.84 8.24 -10.63
C ASP A 299 -3.12 9.49 -10.12
N ALA A 300 -2.35 9.31 -9.06
CA ALA A 300 -1.66 10.39 -8.38
C ALA A 300 -0.30 9.98 -7.85
N ILE A 301 0.64 10.93 -7.92
CA ILE A 301 1.89 10.92 -7.18
C ILE A 301 2.09 12.22 -6.42
N MET A 302 2.75 12.13 -5.29
CA MET A 302 3.27 13.26 -4.52
C MET A 302 4.76 13.40 -4.77
N LYS A 303 5.24 14.65 -4.83
CA LYS A 303 6.65 15.03 -4.89
C LYS A 303 7.05 15.71 -3.59
N VAL A 304 8.19 15.32 -3.03
CA VAL A 304 8.78 15.91 -1.83
C VAL A 304 10.27 16.10 -2.06
N GLN A 305 10.79 17.22 -1.57
CA GLN A 305 12.22 17.42 -1.41
C GLN A 305 12.53 17.52 0.07
N GLY A 306 13.41 16.66 0.60
CA GLY A 306 13.73 16.68 2.03
C GLY A 306 14.08 15.34 2.64
N ASP A 307 14.06 15.31 3.98
CA ASP A 307 14.38 14.13 4.79
C ASP A 307 13.49 12.91 4.48
N ALA A 308 12.27 13.10 3.99
CA ALA A 308 11.44 12.01 3.50
C ALA A 308 12.12 11.19 2.38
N ALA A 309 13.02 11.79 1.58
CA ALA A 309 13.81 11.07 0.60
C ALA A 309 14.88 10.17 1.24
N LEU A 310 15.36 10.48 2.45
CA LEU A 310 16.25 9.59 3.21
C LEU A 310 15.50 8.34 3.62
N GLU A 311 14.29 8.52 4.13
CA GLU A 311 13.41 7.42 4.53
C GLU A 311 12.99 6.57 3.32
N GLY A 312 12.75 7.20 2.16
CA GLY A 312 12.53 6.48 0.90
C GLY A 312 13.70 5.56 0.52
N HIS A 313 14.95 6.04 0.64
CA HIS A 313 16.11 5.19 0.38
C HIS A 313 16.26 4.05 1.40
N LYS A 314 15.98 4.31 2.69
CA LYS A 314 16.00 3.27 3.73
C LYS A 314 14.92 2.21 3.49
N PHE A 315 13.73 2.62 3.03
CA PHE A 315 12.68 1.70 2.61
C PHE A 315 13.14 0.82 1.45
N ALA A 316 13.78 1.41 0.42
CA ALA A 316 14.36 0.69 -0.70
C ALA A 316 15.49 -0.27 -0.27
N ASP A 317 16.35 0.16 0.66
CA ASP A 317 17.43 -0.65 1.21
C ASP A 317 16.94 -1.90 1.92
N GLY A 318 15.73 -1.91 2.48
CA GLY A 318 15.12 -3.12 3.02
C GLY A 318 15.04 -4.23 1.95
N PHE A 319 14.53 -3.89 0.76
CA PHE A 319 14.47 -4.86 -0.35
C PHE A 319 15.85 -5.26 -0.84
N TRP A 320 16.76 -4.31 -0.99
CA TRP A 320 18.12 -4.62 -1.46
C TRP A 320 18.92 -5.43 -0.44
N SER A 321 18.68 -5.22 0.85
CA SER A 321 19.25 -6.05 1.92
C SER A 321 18.75 -7.49 1.81
N TYR A 322 17.45 -7.68 1.58
CA TYR A 322 16.89 -9.00 1.29
C TYR A 322 17.51 -9.61 0.03
N LEU A 323 17.60 -8.85 -1.07
CA LEU A 323 18.13 -9.34 -2.35
C LEU A 323 19.64 -9.61 -2.34
N ASN A 324 20.39 -9.00 -1.43
CA ASN A 324 21.80 -9.32 -1.19
C ASN A 324 21.96 -10.64 -0.42
N ALA A 325 20.94 -11.05 0.34
CA ALA A 325 20.95 -12.22 1.20
C ALA A 325 19.70 -13.08 1.01
N ILE A 326 19.32 -13.34 -0.25
CA ILE A 326 18.11 -14.10 -0.61
C ILE A 326 18.15 -15.44 0.13
N PRO A 327 17.14 -15.77 0.95
CA PRO A 327 17.06 -17.05 1.61
C PRO A 327 17.11 -18.19 0.59
N GLY A 328 17.87 -19.26 0.84
CA GLY A 328 18.02 -20.37 -0.11
C GLY A 328 16.74 -21.18 -0.41
N ARG A 329 15.59 -20.75 0.12
CA ARG A 329 14.26 -21.33 -0.12
C ARG A 329 13.41 -20.48 -1.06
N ASP A 330 13.87 -19.27 -1.37
CA ASP A 330 13.26 -18.32 -2.27
C ASP A 330 13.90 -18.46 -3.66
N ASP A 331 13.14 -19.06 -4.57
CA ASP A 331 13.54 -19.28 -5.96
C ASP A 331 12.93 -18.21 -6.91
N SER A 332 12.14 -17.28 -6.37
CA SER A 332 11.41 -16.25 -7.14
C SER A 332 12.04 -14.87 -7.04
N SER A 333 12.64 -14.53 -5.90
CA SER A 333 13.42 -13.29 -5.82
C SER A 333 14.77 -13.45 -6.51
N MET A 334 15.21 -12.39 -7.18
CA MET A 334 16.43 -12.40 -7.98
C MET A 334 16.96 -11.00 -8.18
N SER A 335 18.28 -10.90 -8.36
CA SER A 335 18.91 -9.61 -8.59
C SER A 335 20.11 -9.74 -9.51
N TRP A 336 20.32 -8.69 -10.30
CA TRP A 336 21.36 -8.59 -11.31
C TRP A 336 22.02 -7.23 -11.28
N THR A 337 23.21 -7.17 -11.87
CA THR A 337 23.96 -5.94 -12.03
C THR A 337 24.71 -5.91 -13.36
N ILE A 338 24.83 -4.71 -13.93
CA ILE A 338 25.59 -4.44 -15.15
C ILE A 338 26.13 -3.00 -15.15
N LYS A 339 27.34 -2.81 -15.67
CA LYS A 339 27.91 -1.47 -15.88
C LYS A 339 27.21 -0.83 -17.06
N LEU A 340 26.73 0.40 -16.91
CA LEU A 340 26.00 1.05 -18.00
C LEU A 340 26.89 1.40 -19.20
N ALA A 341 28.18 1.71 -18.96
CA ALA A 341 29.14 2.04 -20.02
C ALA A 341 29.65 0.83 -20.84
N THR A 342 29.04 -0.35 -20.70
CA THR A 342 29.38 -1.53 -21.52
C THR A 342 28.75 -1.44 -22.92
N PRO A 343 29.26 -2.20 -23.91
CA PRO A 343 28.53 -2.45 -25.14
C PRO A 343 27.11 -2.95 -24.89
N VAL A 344 26.25 -2.83 -25.90
CA VAL A 344 24.87 -3.32 -25.85
C VAL A 344 24.88 -4.80 -25.46
N PRO A 345 24.20 -5.20 -24.36
CA PRO A 345 24.09 -6.61 -23.96
C PRO A 345 23.54 -7.45 -25.11
N THR A 346 24.13 -8.60 -25.42
CA THR A 346 23.63 -9.49 -26.49
C THR A 346 22.82 -10.66 -25.94
N GLY A 347 22.77 -10.82 -24.61
CA GLY A 347 22.01 -11.86 -23.93
C GLY A 347 21.96 -11.65 -22.41
N PRO A 348 21.18 -12.47 -21.69
CA PRO A 348 21.06 -12.40 -20.23
C PRO A 348 22.39 -12.65 -19.51
N GLY A 349 23.32 -13.39 -20.13
CA GLY A 349 24.66 -13.65 -19.59
C GLY A 349 25.58 -12.43 -19.50
N ASN A 350 25.22 -11.29 -20.10
CA ASN A 350 25.93 -10.02 -19.89
C ASN A 350 25.63 -9.39 -18.53
N PHE A 351 24.54 -9.81 -17.86
CA PHE A 351 24.18 -9.38 -16.53
C PHE A 351 24.77 -10.33 -15.50
N THR A 352 25.41 -9.77 -14.46
CA THR A 352 25.99 -10.58 -13.37
C THR A 352 24.97 -10.67 -12.25
N LYS A 353 24.76 -11.86 -11.66
CA LYS A 353 23.93 -12.00 -10.46
C LYS A 353 24.47 -11.08 -9.35
N SER A 354 23.62 -10.26 -8.75
CA SER A 354 24.03 -9.37 -7.65
C SER A 354 23.91 -10.09 -6.32
N THR A 355 24.90 -9.91 -5.45
CA THR A 355 24.85 -10.34 -4.04
C THR A 355 25.36 -9.27 -3.09
N ASN A 356 25.80 -8.13 -3.62
CA ASN A 356 26.45 -7.04 -2.89
C ASN A 356 26.05 -5.69 -3.50
N THR A 357 24.76 -5.47 -3.73
CA THR A 357 24.24 -4.16 -4.12
C THR A 357 24.53 -3.14 -3.02
N PRO A 358 25.14 -1.98 -3.32
CA PRO A 358 25.35 -0.92 -2.34
C PRO A 358 24.03 -0.48 -1.72
N LEU A 359 24.07 -0.20 -0.42
CA LEU A 359 22.92 0.27 0.37
C LEU A 359 23.17 1.69 0.83
N PHE A 360 22.16 2.53 0.76
CA PHE A 360 22.23 3.94 1.16
C PHE A 360 22.50 4.08 2.67
N ILE A 361 21.87 3.24 3.50
CA ILE A 361 22.01 3.18 4.97
C ILE A 361 23.44 2.87 5.43
N ASN A 362 24.24 2.25 4.56
CA ASN A 362 25.65 1.98 4.83
C ASN A 362 26.56 3.19 4.52
N THR A 363 25.98 4.28 4.02
CA THR A 363 26.69 5.51 3.70
C THR A 363 26.43 6.58 4.74
N THR A 364 27.42 7.43 4.96
CA THR A 364 27.21 8.72 5.60
C THR A 364 26.76 9.68 4.52
N GLN A 365 25.54 10.21 4.65
CA GLN A 365 25.13 11.32 3.81
C GLN A 365 25.69 12.61 4.41
N SER A 366 26.35 13.41 3.56
CA SER A 366 26.95 14.69 3.95
C SER A 366 25.95 15.84 4.05
N ALA A 367 24.68 15.58 3.75
CA ALA A 367 23.66 16.59 3.53
C ALA A 367 22.72 16.75 4.71
N GLN A 368 22.35 17.99 4.99
CA GLN A 368 21.19 18.31 5.80
C GLN A 368 20.16 18.91 4.85
N ASN A 369 19.05 18.20 4.62
CA ASN A 369 17.94 18.83 3.93
C ASN A 369 17.35 19.91 4.84
N THR A 370 16.73 20.91 4.22
CA THR A 370 16.14 22.03 4.94
C THR A 370 14.79 22.35 4.33
N GLY A 371 13.78 22.47 5.16
CA GLY A 371 12.42 22.81 4.76
C GLY A 371 11.53 22.92 5.99
N PRO A 372 10.44 23.70 5.94
CA PRO A 372 9.61 23.91 7.13
C PRO A 372 8.51 22.86 7.28
N VAL A 373 8.33 21.95 6.31
CA VAL A 373 7.20 21.04 6.27
C VAL A 373 7.56 19.73 6.98
N THR A 374 6.68 19.33 7.89
CA THR A 374 6.70 18.01 8.49
C THR A 374 5.93 17.02 7.62
N THR A 375 6.46 15.81 7.45
CA THR A 375 5.79 14.70 6.78
C THR A 375 5.90 13.44 7.64
N LEU A 376 4.90 12.56 7.58
CA LEU A 376 5.00 11.24 8.18
C LEU A 376 5.12 10.20 7.06
N THR A 377 6.33 9.70 6.86
CA THR A 377 6.62 8.58 5.96
C THR A 377 6.08 7.31 6.58
N VAL A 378 5.34 6.51 5.81
CA VAL A 378 4.77 5.24 6.25
C VAL A 378 4.89 4.17 5.17
N GLY A 379 4.99 2.91 5.58
CA GLY A 379 4.99 1.78 4.66
C GLY A 379 4.29 0.54 5.22
N LYS A 380 4.02 -0.39 4.32
CA LYS A 380 3.92 -1.81 4.65
C LYS A 380 5.27 -2.42 4.36
N THR A 381 5.99 -2.81 5.40
CA THR A 381 7.38 -3.24 5.24
C THR A 381 7.53 -4.71 4.92
N GLY A 382 6.49 -5.50 5.21
CA GLY A 382 6.42 -6.92 4.90
C GLY A 382 7.68 -7.68 5.26
N ASP A 383 8.13 -8.50 4.32
CA ASP A 383 9.05 -9.61 4.60
C ASP A 383 10.50 -9.25 4.24
N LYS A 384 10.74 -7.97 3.88
CA LYS A 384 12.05 -7.49 3.43
C LYS A 384 13.02 -7.20 4.58
N LEU A 385 12.59 -7.39 5.82
CA LEU A 385 13.36 -7.05 6.99
C LEU A 385 14.39 -8.16 7.31
N PRO A 386 15.71 -7.88 7.37
CA PRO A 386 16.74 -8.91 7.52
C PRO A 386 16.61 -9.77 8.78
N THR A 387 16.07 -9.16 9.85
CA THR A 387 15.83 -9.79 11.16
C THR A 387 14.68 -10.77 11.13
N TYR A 388 13.72 -10.60 10.22
CA TYR A 388 12.49 -11.38 10.15
C TYR A 388 12.45 -12.11 8.80
N ARG A 389 12.80 -13.39 8.81
CA ARG A 389 12.82 -14.22 7.59
C ARG A 389 11.48 -14.90 7.31
N TYR A 390 10.37 -14.25 7.70
CA TYR A 390 9.03 -14.83 7.73
C TYR A 390 8.08 -13.98 6.90
N PRO A 391 7.01 -14.59 6.34
CA PRO A 391 5.98 -13.83 5.68
C PRO A 391 5.05 -13.11 6.67
N LEU A 392 5.52 -12.02 7.28
CA LEU A 392 4.80 -11.21 8.26
C LEU A 392 3.45 -10.72 7.72
N LEU A 393 3.34 -10.45 6.42
CA LEU A 393 2.06 -10.06 5.81
C LEU A 393 1.07 -11.22 5.68
N THR A 394 1.50 -12.48 5.82
CA THR A 394 0.59 -13.63 5.97
C THR A 394 -0.21 -13.56 7.26
N LEU A 395 0.31 -12.91 8.31
CA LEU A 395 -0.45 -12.73 9.56
C LEU A 395 -1.70 -11.89 9.33
N ASP A 396 -1.56 -10.85 8.51
CA ASP A 396 -2.65 -9.96 8.14
C ASP A 396 -3.67 -10.69 7.25
N LEU A 397 -3.18 -11.49 6.28
CA LEU A 397 -4.03 -12.36 5.45
C LEU A 397 -4.85 -13.34 6.29
N ILE A 398 -4.23 -13.99 7.28
CA ILE A 398 -4.93 -14.92 8.17
C ILE A 398 -5.99 -14.18 8.96
N ARG A 399 -5.66 -13.02 9.53
CA ARG A 399 -6.61 -12.19 10.28
C ARG A 399 -7.83 -11.80 9.42
N ASP A 400 -7.61 -11.33 8.20
CA ASP A 400 -8.70 -10.91 7.30
C ASP A 400 -9.51 -12.12 6.78
N GLY A 401 -8.87 -13.28 6.63
CA GLY A 401 -9.53 -14.56 6.37
C GLY A 401 -10.41 -15.02 7.54
N LEU A 402 -9.93 -14.88 8.78
CA LEU A 402 -10.72 -15.14 9.99
C LEU A 402 -11.92 -14.20 10.08
N TYR A 403 -11.73 -12.91 9.76
CA TYR A 403 -12.84 -11.97 9.71
C TYR A 403 -13.91 -12.41 8.72
N THR A 404 -13.50 -12.74 7.49
CA THR A 404 -14.41 -13.20 6.44
C THR A 404 -15.18 -14.44 6.88
N ALA A 405 -14.48 -15.46 7.39
CA ALA A 405 -15.10 -16.72 7.78
C ALA A 405 -16.11 -16.53 8.92
N LEU A 406 -15.76 -15.74 9.94
CA LEU A 406 -16.64 -15.44 11.07
C LEU A 406 -17.84 -14.60 10.65
N TRP A 407 -17.64 -13.55 9.85
CA TRP A 407 -18.72 -12.70 9.36
C TRP A 407 -19.75 -13.52 8.57
N LEU A 408 -19.31 -14.35 7.62
CA LEU A 408 -20.20 -15.20 6.82
C LEU A 408 -20.99 -16.18 7.69
N TYR A 409 -20.37 -16.71 8.75
CA TYR A 409 -21.06 -17.57 9.70
C TYR A 409 -22.15 -16.81 10.47
N LEU A 410 -21.83 -15.64 11.02
CA LEU A 410 -22.81 -14.78 11.69
C LEU A 410 -23.93 -14.40 10.72
N GLN A 411 -23.60 -13.99 9.50
CA GLN A 411 -24.57 -13.55 8.51
C GLN A 411 -25.56 -14.66 8.12
N GLN A 412 -25.06 -15.87 7.84
CA GLN A 412 -25.86 -16.93 7.23
C GLN A 412 -26.40 -17.97 8.22
N LYS A 413 -25.82 -18.07 9.43
CA LYS A 413 -26.17 -19.10 10.41
C LYS A 413 -26.66 -18.52 11.73
N LEU A 414 -26.17 -17.35 12.14
CA LEU A 414 -26.54 -16.70 13.39
C LEU A 414 -26.86 -15.21 13.19
N PRO A 415 -27.82 -14.83 12.32
CA PRO A 415 -28.06 -13.42 11.99
C PRO A 415 -28.40 -12.55 13.21
N ALA A 416 -29.03 -13.13 14.24
CA ALA A 416 -29.32 -12.45 15.50
C ALA A 416 -28.07 -12.09 16.33
N ALA A 417 -26.91 -12.68 16.02
CA ALA A 417 -25.63 -12.44 16.69
C ALA A 417 -24.70 -11.50 15.91
N GLN A 418 -25.15 -10.92 14.78
CA GLN A 418 -24.35 -9.93 14.02
C GLN A 418 -23.97 -8.70 14.84
N ALA A 419 -24.71 -8.40 15.92
CA ALA A 419 -24.35 -7.34 16.87
C ALA A 419 -22.99 -7.57 17.56
N LEU A 420 -22.47 -8.81 17.59
CA LEU A 420 -21.13 -9.11 18.11
C LEU A 420 -20.01 -8.78 17.13
N TRP A 421 -20.34 -8.40 15.89
CA TRP A 421 -19.34 -8.29 14.85
C TRP A 421 -18.21 -7.28 15.15
N PRO A 422 -18.48 -6.06 15.65
CA PRO A 422 -17.43 -5.12 16.00
C PRO A 422 -16.56 -5.57 17.17
N VAL A 423 -17.11 -6.39 18.08
CA VAL A 423 -16.33 -7.01 19.16
C VAL A 423 -15.27 -7.91 18.55
N ALA A 424 -15.65 -8.77 17.60
CA ALA A 424 -14.73 -9.65 16.92
C ALA A 424 -13.66 -8.87 16.13
N VAL A 425 -14.06 -7.77 15.48
CA VAL A 425 -13.12 -6.88 14.78
C VAL A 425 -12.14 -6.23 15.78
N SER A 426 -12.64 -5.69 16.89
CA SER A 426 -11.84 -5.05 17.94
C SER A 426 -10.86 -6.02 18.61
N ALA A 427 -11.28 -7.26 18.85
CA ALA A 427 -10.44 -8.30 19.47
C ALA A 427 -9.19 -8.66 18.65
N LEU A 428 -9.23 -8.39 17.34
CA LEU A 428 -8.12 -8.62 16.41
C LEU A 428 -7.53 -7.31 15.86
N ALA A 429 -7.90 -6.17 16.44
CA ALA A 429 -7.35 -4.87 16.07
C ALA A 429 -5.85 -4.78 16.43
N ASP A 430 -5.13 -3.88 15.75
CA ASP A 430 -3.67 -3.72 15.93
C ASP A 430 -3.26 -3.55 17.40
N THR A 431 -4.03 -2.78 18.19
CA THR A 431 -3.76 -2.58 19.62
C THR A 431 -3.81 -3.87 20.43
N GLU A 432 -4.71 -4.79 20.11
CA GLU A 432 -4.86 -6.08 20.79
C GLU A 432 -3.82 -7.10 20.32
N LEU A 433 -3.37 -6.99 19.07
CA LEU A 433 -2.31 -7.84 18.52
C LEU A 433 -0.91 -7.43 18.98
N GLN A 434 -0.73 -6.16 19.38
CA GLN A 434 0.58 -5.60 19.74
C GLN A 434 1.35 -6.45 20.76
N PRO A 435 0.79 -6.83 21.92
CA PRO A 435 1.55 -7.56 22.94
C PRO A 435 1.98 -8.95 22.47
N VAL A 436 1.22 -9.56 21.56
CA VAL A 436 1.54 -10.86 20.99
C VAL A 436 2.64 -10.71 19.95
N MET A 437 2.51 -9.77 19.01
CA MET A 437 3.52 -9.53 17.97
C MET A 437 4.89 -9.19 18.58
N ALA A 438 4.90 -8.49 19.73
CA ALA A 438 6.12 -8.18 20.47
C ALA A 438 6.91 -9.43 20.91
N GLN A 439 6.25 -10.58 21.13
CA GLN A 439 6.92 -11.85 21.46
C GLN A 439 7.78 -12.38 20.29
N TYR A 440 7.39 -12.01 19.07
CA TYR A 440 8.13 -12.31 17.83
C TYR A 440 9.07 -11.17 17.43
N LYS A 441 9.38 -10.27 18.37
CA LYS A 441 10.20 -9.06 18.17
C LYS A 441 9.67 -8.14 17.06
N THR A 442 8.38 -8.18 16.74
CA THR A 442 7.76 -7.32 15.74
C THR A 442 6.57 -6.58 16.35
N SER A 443 5.85 -5.81 15.56
CA SER A 443 4.69 -5.05 15.99
C SER A 443 3.73 -4.80 14.83
N PRO A 444 2.48 -4.42 15.12
CA PRO A 444 1.48 -4.15 14.08
C PRO A 444 1.93 -3.07 13.09
N VAL A 445 2.86 -2.18 13.46
CA VAL A 445 3.38 -1.18 12.53
C VAL A 445 4.23 -1.77 11.40
N VAL A 446 4.42 -3.08 11.28
CA VAL A 446 4.90 -3.71 10.04
C VAL A 446 3.99 -3.37 8.84
N TRP A 447 2.74 -3.00 9.11
CA TRP A 447 1.80 -2.39 8.16
C TRP A 447 1.39 -0.96 8.58
N ALA A 448 2.36 -0.13 8.98
CA ALA A 448 2.15 1.22 9.50
C ALA A 448 1.23 2.10 8.62
N SER A 449 1.32 1.99 7.29
CA SER A 449 0.45 2.77 6.40
C SER A 449 -1.04 2.43 6.57
N LYS A 450 -1.39 1.16 6.84
CA LYS A 450 -2.75 0.72 7.17
C LYS A 450 -3.14 1.28 8.54
N SER A 451 -2.34 1.05 9.57
CA SER A 451 -2.64 1.48 10.95
C SER A 451 -2.83 3.00 11.05
N ALA A 452 -1.95 3.78 10.41
CA ALA A 452 -2.07 5.24 10.35
C ALA A 452 -3.35 5.69 9.65
N ARG A 453 -3.72 5.06 8.52
CA ARG A 453 -4.97 5.36 7.82
C ARG A 453 -6.20 5.10 8.67
N LEU A 454 -6.25 3.94 9.32
CA LEU A 454 -7.37 3.58 10.19
C LEU A 454 -7.50 4.58 11.35
N HIS A 455 -6.38 4.95 11.98
CA HIS A 455 -6.37 5.92 13.08
C HIS A 455 -6.76 7.34 12.63
N ALA A 456 -6.25 7.80 11.48
CA ALA A 456 -6.63 9.09 10.93
C ALA A 456 -8.14 9.16 10.67
N ILE A 457 -8.70 8.12 10.03
CA ILE A 457 -10.14 8.05 9.71
C ILE A 457 -10.99 7.98 10.99
N SER A 458 -10.62 7.15 11.96
CA SER A 458 -11.39 7.02 13.21
C SER A 458 -11.33 8.28 14.08
N SER A 459 -10.28 9.09 13.92
CA SER A 459 -10.09 10.36 14.63
C SER A 459 -10.69 11.58 13.91
N ALA A 460 -11.36 11.37 12.76
CA ALA A 460 -11.96 12.46 12.01
C ALA A 460 -13.02 13.22 12.82
N THR A 461 -13.03 14.54 12.69
CA THR A 461 -13.94 15.42 13.44
C THR A 461 -14.99 16.11 12.58
N SER A 462 -14.77 16.21 11.28
CA SER A 462 -15.59 16.97 10.33
C SER A 462 -15.80 16.29 8.97
N HIS A 463 -14.76 15.71 8.35
CA HIS A 463 -14.88 15.09 7.03
C HIS A 463 -13.93 13.92 6.89
N ILE A 464 -14.34 12.93 6.10
CA ILE A 464 -13.48 11.84 5.65
C ILE A 464 -13.59 11.76 4.14
N TYR A 465 -12.46 11.77 3.43
CA TYR A 465 -12.37 11.61 1.99
C TYR A 465 -11.52 10.38 1.67
N VAL A 466 -12.08 9.43 0.93
CA VAL A 466 -11.40 8.20 0.51
C VAL A 466 -11.46 8.09 -1.01
N CYS A 467 -10.32 8.20 -1.68
CA CYS A 467 -10.20 8.04 -3.13
C CYS A 467 -9.36 6.80 -3.42
N GLN A 468 -10.01 5.75 -3.93
CA GLN A 468 -9.41 4.43 -4.12
C GLN A 468 -9.75 3.86 -5.50
N GLN A 469 -9.03 2.81 -5.93
CA GLN A 469 -9.50 1.97 -7.04
C GLN A 469 -10.80 1.26 -6.60
N VAL A 470 -10.68 0.38 -5.62
CA VAL A 470 -11.76 -0.41 -4.99
C VAL A 470 -11.66 -0.28 -3.48
N LEU A 471 -12.72 -0.63 -2.75
CA LEU A 471 -12.66 -0.81 -1.28
C LEU A 471 -12.62 -2.26 -0.86
N VAL A 472 -13.03 -3.17 -1.74
CA VAL A 472 -13.20 -4.57 -1.42
C VAL A 472 -12.31 -5.39 -2.31
N ASP A 473 -11.64 -6.37 -1.72
CA ASP A 473 -10.61 -7.14 -2.40
C ASP A 473 -11.21 -8.39 -3.04
N GLY A 474 -10.92 -8.54 -4.33
CA GLY A 474 -11.31 -9.67 -5.16
C GLY A 474 -10.13 -10.50 -5.65
N PHE A 475 -8.92 -10.36 -5.10
CA PHE A 475 -7.76 -11.13 -5.58
C PHE A 475 -7.89 -12.66 -5.44
N LEU A 476 -8.78 -13.13 -4.57
CA LEU A 476 -9.11 -14.54 -4.41
C LEU A 476 -10.12 -15.03 -5.44
N VAL A 477 -10.77 -14.12 -6.16
CA VAL A 477 -11.74 -14.45 -7.20
C VAL A 477 -11.05 -15.23 -8.31
N HIS A 478 -11.60 -16.39 -8.66
CA HIS A 478 -11.05 -17.30 -9.68
C HIS A 478 -9.74 -18.02 -9.32
N ASN A 479 -9.30 -17.98 -8.06
CA ASN A 479 -8.17 -18.80 -7.62
C ASN A 479 -8.62 -20.24 -7.34
N SER A 480 -8.00 -21.23 -8.01
CA SER A 480 -8.39 -22.64 -7.88
C SER A 480 -8.25 -23.20 -6.45
N GLN A 481 -7.36 -22.64 -5.64
CA GLN A 481 -7.18 -23.00 -4.22
C GLN A 481 -8.32 -22.48 -3.34
N VAL A 482 -8.91 -21.35 -3.73
CA VAL A 482 -10.06 -20.75 -3.04
C VAL A 482 -11.31 -21.62 -3.21
N ASN A 483 -11.45 -22.32 -4.34
CA ASN A 483 -12.53 -23.29 -4.54
C ASN A 483 -12.53 -24.41 -3.49
N GLU A 484 -11.36 -24.86 -3.03
CA GLU A 484 -11.27 -25.89 -1.99
C GLU A 484 -11.77 -25.34 -0.64
N PHE A 485 -11.37 -24.11 -0.30
CA PHE A 485 -11.82 -23.47 0.93
C PHE A 485 -13.33 -23.15 0.90
N GLN A 486 -13.85 -22.60 -0.21
CA GLN A 486 -15.29 -22.45 -0.42
C GLN A 486 -16.04 -23.78 -0.32
N GLY A 487 -15.52 -24.83 -0.96
CA GLY A 487 -16.08 -26.19 -0.90
C GLY A 487 -16.10 -26.74 0.52
N TYR A 488 -15.07 -26.47 1.31
CA TYR A 488 -15.03 -26.78 2.73
C TYR A 488 -16.08 -25.99 3.52
N LEU A 489 -16.15 -24.67 3.36
CA LEU A 489 -17.15 -23.82 4.02
C LEU A 489 -18.59 -24.28 3.71
N GLN A 490 -18.85 -24.61 2.45
CA GLN A 490 -20.15 -25.10 1.99
C GLN A 490 -20.46 -26.51 2.50
N SER A 491 -19.52 -27.45 2.45
CA SER A 491 -19.76 -28.83 2.87
C SER A 491 -19.86 -28.97 4.39
N ARG A 492 -19.04 -28.23 5.14
CA ARG A 492 -18.98 -28.32 6.61
C ARG A 492 -20.02 -27.47 7.31
N PHE A 493 -20.24 -26.24 6.83
CA PHE A 493 -21.11 -25.27 7.49
C PHE A 493 -22.33 -24.86 6.66
N GLY A 494 -22.38 -25.24 5.37
CA GLY A 494 -23.39 -24.74 4.46
C GLY A 494 -23.26 -23.23 4.22
N ILE A 495 -22.04 -22.68 4.32
CA ILE A 495 -21.75 -21.27 4.09
C ILE A 495 -21.37 -21.07 2.62
N LYS A 496 -21.98 -20.06 1.99
CA LYS A 496 -21.60 -19.60 0.66
C LYS A 496 -20.71 -18.37 0.80
N TRP A 497 -19.65 -18.31 0.03
CA TRP A 497 -18.76 -17.15 -0.02
C TRP A 497 -18.56 -16.73 -1.46
N ASP A 498 -18.61 -15.43 -1.71
CA ASP A 498 -18.44 -14.76 -2.98
C ASP A 498 -16.97 -14.39 -3.28
N GLU A 499 -16.02 -15.02 -2.59
CA GLU A 499 -14.55 -14.88 -2.81
C GLU A 499 -14.02 -13.47 -2.49
N THR A 500 -14.86 -12.67 -1.86
CA THR A 500 -14.62 -11.25 -1.62
C THR A 500 -14.21 -11.03 -0.16
N ILE A 501 -13.17 -10.22 0.08
CA ILE A 501 -12.71 -9.87 1.43
C ILE A 501 -13.04 -8.40 1.71
N TRP A 502 -13.84 -8.19 2.75
CA TRP A 502 -14.23 -6.86 3.21
C TRP A 502 -13.21 -6.26 4.19
N PRO A 503 -12.86 -4.96 4.07
CA PRO A 503 -11.93 -4.29 4.98
C PRO A 503 -12.62 -3.90 6.29
N TRP A 504 -12.86 -4.88 7.17
CA TRP A 504 -13.67 -4.65 8.37
C TRP A 504 -13.09 -3.62 9.34
N ASP A 505 -11.76 -3.53 9.46
CA ASP A 505 -11.10 -2.47 10.22
C ASP A 505 -11.40 -1.08 9.67
N LEU A 506 -11.41 -0.94 8.34
CA LEU A 506 -11.72 0.33 7.67
C LEU A 506 -13.18 0.71 7.92
N LEU A 507 -14.10 -0.25 7.83
CA LEU A 507 -15.52 -0.02 8.12
C LEU A 507 -15.72 0.41 9.58
N ALA A 508 -15.03 -0.22 10.53
CA ALA A 508 -15.05 0.20 11.93
C ALA A 508 -14.50 1.62 12.13
N ALA A 509 -13.38 1.95 11.48
CA ALA A 509 -12.80 3.29 11.52
C ALA A 509 -13.76 4.35 10.93
N LEU A 510 -14.39 4.06 9.79
CA LEU A 510 -15.37 4.94 9.15
C LEU A 510 -16.58 5.18 10.07
N CYS A 511 -17.14 4.15 10.69
CA CYS A 511 -18.24 4.30 11.65
C CYS A 511 -17.84 5.12 12.89
N THR A 512 -16.61 4.91 13.38
CA THR A 512 -16.06 5.66 14.51
C THR A 512 -15.95 7.14 14.19
N GLY A 513 -15.29 7.50 13.09
CA GLY A 513 -15.16 8.89 12.65
C GLY A 513 -16.51 9.52 12.31
N LEU A 514 -17.41 8.77 11.65
CA LEU A 514 -18.77 9.23 11.36
C LEU A 514 -19.54 9.59 12.65
N SER A 515 -19.42 8.79 13.71
CA SER A 515 -20.09 9.09 14.98
C SER A 515 -19.65 10.44 15.58
N THR A 516 -18.36 10.74 15.50
CA THR A 516 -17.78 12.03 15.92
C THR A 516 -18.26 13.18 15.04
N ILE A 517 -18.26 13.00 13.72
CA ILE A 517 -18.74 14.01 12.76
C ILE A 517 -20.20 14.35 13.04
N VAL A 518 -21.06 13.35 13.19
CA VAL A 518 -22.50 13.52 13.47
C VAL A 518 -22.73 14.19 14.82
N HIS A 519 -21.92 13.87 15.83
CA HIS A 519 -21.97 14.52 17.13
C HIS A 519 -21.63 16.01 17.05
N ASN A 520 -20.55 16.35 16.35
CA ASN A 520 -20.07 17.73 16.21
C ASN A 520 -20.97 18.58 15.30
N TYR A 521 -21.55 17.95 14.27
CA TYR A 521 -22.26 18.62 13.17
C TYR A 521 -23.60 17.92 12.86
N PRO A 522 -24.54 17.86 13.82
CA PRO A 522 -25.77 17.06 13.68
C PRO A 522 -26.63 17.47 12.48
N ASP A 523 -26.63 18.76 12.11
CA ASP A 523 -27.49 19.32 11.07
C ASP A 523 -26.76 19.67 9.75
N ASP A 524 -25.43 19.68 9.72
CA ASP A 524 -24.64 20.08 8.54
C ASP A 524 -24.22 18.86 7.72
N VAL A 525 -25.05 18.43 6.77
CA VAL A 525 -24.84 17.24 5.90
C VAL A 525 -23.61 17.31 4.99
N GLU A 526 -22.96 18.47 4.86
CA GLU A 526 -21.68 18.56 4.13
C GLU A 526 -20.50 18.08 4.99
N LYS A 527 -20.68 17.95 6.32
CA LYS A 527 -19.75 17.28 7.22
C LYS A 527 -20.03 15.77 7.17
N SER A 528 -19.32 15.09 6.27
CA SER A 528 -19.67 13.73 5.83
C SER A 528 -18.47 12.89 5.44
N VAL A 529 -18.76 11.62 5.15
CA VAL A 529 -17.84 10.65 4.54
C VAL A 529 -18.05 10.66 3.03
N TYR A 530 -16.98 10.89 2.28
CA TYR A 530 -16.96 10.97 0.83
C TYR A 530 -16.06 9.86 0.27
N ILE A 531 -16.64 8.96 -0.53
CA ILE A 531 -15.96 7.80 -1.09
C ILE A 531 -16.01 7.92 -2.61
N LEU A 532 -14.84 8.04 -3.24
CA LEU A 532 -14.67 8.12 -4.69
C LEU A 532 -13.91 6.89 -5.17
N LEU A 533 -14.57 6.07 -6.00
CA LEU A 533 -14.01 4.83 -6.54
C LEU A 533 -13.91 4.86 -8.07
N THR A 534 -13.21 3.86 -8.61
CA THR A 534 -13.25 3.55 -10.04
C THR A 534 -14.66 3.12 -10.49
N THR A 535 -14.88 2.99 -11.79
CA THR A 535 -16.14 2.47 -12.32
C THR A 535 -16.18 0.95 -12.36
N GLY A 536 -17.38 0.36 -12.23
CA GLY A 536 -17.53 -1.10 -12.29
C GLY A 536 -17.27 -1.71 -13.66
N SER A 537 -17.39 -0.92 -14.73
CA SER A 537 -17.09 -1.34 -16.10
C SER A 537 -15.63 -1.18 -16.50
N ALA A 538 -14.76 -0.68 -15.62
CA ALA A 538 -13.37 -0.39 -15.94
C ALA A 538 -12.62 -1.67 -16.37
N THR A 539 -11.98 -1.59 -17.53
CA THR A 539 -11.24 -2.72 -18.12
C THR A 539 -9.86 -2.93 -17.48
N GLY A 540 -9.23 -4.08 -17.74
CA GLY A 540 -7.83 -4.33 -17.37
C GLY A 540 -7.59 -4.59 -15.88
N GLY A 541 -8.59 -5.11 -15.16
CA GLY A 541 -8.48 -5.41 -13.73
C GLY A 541 -8.73 -4.22 -12.80
N TYR A 542 -9.14 -3.07 -13.36
CA TYR A 542 -9.44 -1.85 -12.60
C TYR A 542 -10.90 -1.72 -12.16
N GLY A 543 -11.78 -2.63 -12.56
CA GLY A 543 -13.22 -2.58 -12.25
C GLY A 543 -13.52 -2.78 -10.77
N ASP A 544 -14.47 -2.00 -10.26
CA ASP A 544 -15.04 -2.21 -8.92
C ASP A 544 -16.45 -2.81 -8.99
N SER A 545 -16.55 -4.07 -8.60
CA SER A 545 -17.80 -4.83 -8.58
C SER A 545 -18.62 -4.63 -7.31
N MET A 546 -18.09 -3.94 -6.29
CA MET A 546 -18.80 -3.70 -5.04
C MET A 546 -20.05 -2.85 -5.27
N LYS A 547 -21.19 -3.24 -4.69
CA LYS A 547 -22.38 -2.40 -4.69
C LYS A 547 -22.34 -1.43 -3.51
N PHE A 548 -22.76 -0.18 -3.71
CA PHE A 548 -22.82 0.77 -2.60
C PHE A 548 -23.90 0.37 -1.59
N THR A 549 -24.98 -0.28 -2.03
CA THR A 549 -25.96 -0.89 -1.12
C THR A 549 -25.35 -1.91 -0.15
N ASP A 550 -24.42 -2.75 -0.61
CA ASP A 550 -23.73 -3.72 0.26
C ASP A 550 -22.79 -3.00 1.26
N LEU A 551 -22.10 -1.96 0.81
CA LEU A 551 -21.27 -1.12 1.68
C LEU A 551 -22.12 -0.45 2.78
N ILE A 552 -23.25 0.17 2.42
CA ILE A 552 -24.16 0.82 3.36
C ILE A 552 -24.75 -0.21 4.34
N ALA A 553 -25.12 -1.40 3.88
CA ALA A 553 -25.61 -2.47 4.75
C ALA A 553 -24.54 -2.91 5.77
N ASN A 554 -23.29 -3.09 5.33
CA ASN A 554 -22.19 -3.46 6.22
C ASN A 554 -21.82 -2.34 7.21
N LEU A 555 -21.84 -1.07 6.77
CA LEU A 555 -21.68 0.09 7.65
C LEU A 555 -22.80 0.18 8.68
N LYS A 556 -24.05 -0.10 8.30
CA LYS A 556 -25.19 -0.13 9.24
C LYS A 556 -24.98 -1.15 10.34
N VAL A 557 -24.61 -2.39 9.97
CA VAL A 557 -24.35 -3.45 10.96
C VAL A 557 -23.21 -3.04 11.88
N MET A 558 -22.10 -2.57 11.33
CA MET A 558 -20.95 -2.11 12.11
C MET A 558 -21.31 -0.96 13.05
N LEU A 559 -22.00 0.07 12.55
CA LEU A 559 -22.35 1.27 13.32
C LEU A 559 -23.31 0.97 14.48
N LEU A 560 -24.40 0.24 14.21
CA LEU A 560 -25.37 -0.14 15.25
C LEU A 560 -24.74 -1.00 16.33
N ALA A 561 -23.87 -1.92 15.91
CA ALA A 561 -23.20 -2.80 16.82
C ALA A 561 -22.15 -2.05 17.67
N LEU A 562 -21.29 -1.20 17.07
CA LEU A 562 -20.35 -0.36 17.83
C LEU A 562 -21.09 0.53 18.84
N ASN A 563 -22.26 1.04 18.47
CA ASN A 563 -23.11 1.83 19.36
C ASN A 563 -23.65 1.00 20.53
N GLY A 564 -24.18 -0.20 20.26
CA GLY A 564 -24.76 -1.09 21.27
C GLY A 564 -23.73 -1.60 22.29
N GLU A 565 -22.47 -1.69 21.87
CA GLU A 565 -21.32 -2.11 22.69
C GLU A 565 -20.61 -0.93 23.37
N ASN A 566 -21.12 0.31 23.19
CA ASN A 566 -20.52 1.53 23.71
C ASN A 566 -19.03 1.69 23.31
N LEU A 567 -18.72 1.26 22.07
CA LEU A 567 -17.39 1.36 21.47
C LEU A 567 -17.24 2.60 20.58
N LEU A 568 -18.33 3.33 20.32
CA LEU A 568 -18.26 4.64 19.66
C LEU A 568 -17.78 5.72 20.64
N PRO A 569 -16.92 6.66 20.21
CA PRO A 569 -16.53 7.81 21.02
C PRO A 569 -17.74 8.69 21.37
N HIS A 570 -18.71 8.76 20.46
CA HIS A 570 -19.96 9.49 20.64
C HIS A 570 -21.16 8.60 20.24
N PRO A 571 -21.87 8.01 21.21
CA PRO A 571 -23.03 7.18 20.91
C PRO A 571 -24.12 7.93 20.14
N LEU A 572 -24.77 7.22 19.21
CA LEU A 572 -25.96 7.67 18.51
C LEU A 572 -27.13 7.83 19.49
N LYS A 573 -27.89 8.91 19.34
CA LYS A 573 -29.07 9.20 20.17
C LYS A 573 -30.26 8.30 19.82
N GLU A 574 -30.36 7.92 18.56
CA GLU A 574 -31.41 7.08 18.00
C GLU A 574 -30.76 5.92 17.24
N THR A 575 -31.35 4.73 17.34
CA THR A 575 -30.79 3.49 16.78
C THR A 575 -31.85 2.64 16.09
N ASP A 576 -33.04 3.17 15.84
CA ASP A 576 -34.01 2.47 15.00
C ASP A 576 -33.55 2.48 13.54
N ASP A 577 -34.04 1.49 12.80
CA ASP A 577 -33.61 1.29 11.41
C ASP A 577 -33.86 2.51 10.53
N ALA A 578 -34.99 3.18 10.69
CA ALA A 578 -35.36 4.32 9.85
C ALA A 578 -34.43 5.52 10.08
N TYR A 579 -34.06 5.78 11.34
CA TYR A 579 -33.07 6.80 11.67
C TYR A 579 -31.70 6.48 11.06
N VAL A 580 -31.19 5.26 11.27
CA VAL A 580 -29.83 4.90 10.82
C VAL A 580 -29.75 4.83 9.30
N ASP A 581 -30.77 4.33 8.62
CA ASP A 581 -30.82 4.32 7.15
C ASP A 581 -30.76 5.75 6.59
N LYS A 582 -31.53 6.67 7.19
CA LYS A 582 -31.49 8.09 6.82
C LYS A 582 -30.14 8.73 7.14
N LEU A 583 -29.54 8.39 8.28
CA LEU A 583 -28.23 8.89 8.67
C LEU A 583 -27.17 8.50 7.64
N LEU A 584 -27.07 7.20 7.31
CA LEU A 584 -26.08 6.71 6.36
C LEU A 584 -26.33 7.26 4.95
N ALA A 585 -27.58 7.32 4.50
CA ALA A 585 -27.92 7.91 3.20
C ALA A 585 -27.52 9.40 3.09
N ASN A 586 -27.60 10.15 4.18
CA ASN A 586 -27.25 11.57 4.20
C ASN A 586 -25.75 11.83 4.44
N ARG A 587 -25.06 10.91 5.14
CA ARG A 587 -23.70 11.15 5.66
C ARG A 587 -22.60 10.35 5.00
N VAL A 588 -22.95 9.32 4.23
CA VAL A 588 -21.98 8.48 3.51
C VAL A 588 -22.28 8.59 2.02
N GLN A 589 -21.48 9.39 1.33
CA GLN A 589 -21.65 9.67 -0.09
C GLN A 589 -20.66 8.85 -0.89
N GLY A 590 -21.17 7.97 -1.75
CA GLY A 590 -20.39 7.14 -2.66
C GLY A 590 -20.55 7.60 -4.11
N ARG A 591 -19.43 7.77 -4.83
CA ARG A 591 -19.43 8.08 -6.26
C ARG A 591 -18.38 7.29 -7.03
N ARG A 592 -18.67 7.07 -8.31
CA ARG A 592 -17.73 6.45 -9.26
C ARG A 592 -17.22 7.51 -10.22
N ILE A 593 -15.90 7.59 -10.37
CA ILE A 593 -15.28 8.56 -11.27
C ILE A 593 -15.84 8.38 -12.69
N MET A 594 -16.31 9.48 -13.28
CA MET A 594 -16.66 9.61 -14.69
C MET A 594 -17.66 8.58 -15.29
N GLY A 595 -18.53 7.96 -14.47
CA GLY A 595 -19.65 7.17 -14.99
C GLY A 595 -19.30 5.72 -15.36
N ASN A 596 -20.06 5.12 -16.29
CA ASN A 596 -19.87 3.74 -16.76
C ASN A 596 -18.89 3.60 -17.95
N ASP A 597 -18.03 4.60 -18.18
CA ASP A 597 -17.03 4.54 -19.25
C ASP A 597 -15.92 3.55 -18.89
N SER A 598 -15.92 2.42 -19.57
CA SER A 598 -14.98 1.32 -19.34
C SER A 598 -13.51 1.66 -19.67
N ASN A 599 -13.27 2.78 -20.35
CA ASN A 599 -11.93 3.27 -20.69
C ASN A 599 -11.32 4.14 -19.60
N LEU A 600 -12.13 4.58 -18.62
CA LEU A 600 -11.72 5.44 -17.51
C LEU A 600 -11.53 4.60 -16.26
N LYS A 601 -10.35 4.71 -15.64
CA LYS A 601 -9.93 3.86 -14.52
C LYS A 601 -9.42 4.76 -13.40
N ALA A 602 -9.95 4.68 -12.18
CA ALA A 602 -9.25 5.29 -11.03
C ALA A 602 -8.30 4.27 -10.40
N HIS A 603 -7.08 4.71 -10.13
CA HIS A 603 -6.06 3.90 -9.47
C HIS A 603 -5.41 4.60 -8.27
N ASN A 604 -5.98 5.72 -7.83
CA ASN A 604 -5.51 6.48 -6.68
C ASN A 604 -5.53 5.63 -5.40
N LYS A 605 -4.64 5.93 -4.46
CA LYS A 605 -4.71 5.47 -3.07
C LYS A 605 -4.54 6.66 -2.14
N VAL A 606 -5.57 7.51 -2.10
CA VAL A 606 -5.54 8.79 -1.41
C VAL A 606 -6.59 8.80 -0.30
N VAL A 607 -6.23 9.37 0.85
CA VAL A 607 -7.15 9.62 1.96
C VAL A 607 -6.92 11.02 2.48
N CYS A 608 -7.98 11.80 2.67
CA CYS A 608 -7.90 13.09 3.36
C CYS A 608 -8.87 13.11 4.54
N VAL A 609 -8.43 13.60 5.69
CA VAL A 609 -9.25 13.76 6.89
C VAL A 609 -9.30 15.23 7.25
N ASP A 610 -10.51 15.70 7.53
CA ASP A 610 -10.82 17.06 8.00
C ASP A 610 -10.32 18.22 7.11
N ARG A 611 -9.88 17.91 5.88
CA ARG A 611 -9.16 18.84 4.98
C ARG A 611 -7.87 19.40 5.56
N THR A 612 -7.28 18.72 6.55
CA THR A 612 -6.04 19.13 7.22
C THR A 612 -4.95 18.08 7.12
N LEU A 613 -5.31 16.82 6.87
CA LEU A 613 -4.39 15.69 6.86
C LEU A 613 -4.59 14.86 5.59
N LEU A 614 -3.58 14.76 4.74
CA LEU A 614 -3.65 14.09 3.42
C LEU A 614 -2.60 13.00 3.28
N TYR A 615 -3.05 11.80 2.90
CA TYR A 615 -2.22 10.66 2.52
C TYR A 615 -2.17 10.50 1.01
N VAL A 616 -0.98 10.33 0.45
CA VAL A 616 -0.77 9.85 -0.92
C VAL A 616 0.30 8.76 -0.91
N GLY A 617 0.01 7.62 -1.54
CA GLY A 617 0.95 6.51 -1.60
C GLY A 617 0.46 5.38 -2.48
N SER A 618 1.08 4.21 -2.31
CA SER A 618 0.79 3.00 -3.08
C SER A 618 -0.12 2.02 -2.33
N ASP A 619 -0.24 2.15 -1.01
CA ASP A 619 -1.02 1.25 -0.16
C ASP A 619 -2.53 1.46 -0.35
N ASN A 620 -3.20 0.46 -0.91
CA ASN A 620 -4.64 0.47 -1.08
C ASN A 620 -5.39 0.37 0.25
N ALA A 621 -6.64 0.87 0.27
CA ALA A 621 -7.55 0.73 1.40
C ALA A 621 -8.19 -0.67 1.51
N TYR A 622 -8.33 -1.38 0.39
CA TYR A 622 -8.80 -2.76 0.39
C TYR A 622 -7.73 -3.71 0.97
N PRO A 623 -8.14 -4.88 1.51
CA PRO A 623 -7.21 -5.89 2.03
C PRO A 623 -6.16 -6.25 0.99
N GLN A 624 -4.88 -6.22 1.36
CA GLN A 624 -3.78 -6.63 0.49
C GLN A 624 -2.46 -6.67 1.25
N TYR A 625 -1.59 -7.57 0.82
CA TYR A 625 -0.48 -8.10 1.62
C TYR A 625 0.87 -7.88 0.94
N ASN A 626 1.00 -6.76 0.22
CA ASN A 626 2.22 -6.36 -0.46
C ASN A 626 3.01 -5.32 0.32
N GLU A 627 4.30 -5.18 0.04
CA GLU A 627 5.05 -4.02 0.50
C GLU A 627 4.63 -2.75 -0.24
N GLN A 628 4.42 -1.69 0.53
CA GLN A 628 3.83 -0.44 0.07
C GLN A 628 4.48 0.75 0.76
N HIS A 629 4.35 1.93 0.17
CA HIS A 629 4.95 3.16 0.67
C HIS A 629 4.00 4.36 0.48
N GLY A 630 4.06 5.35 1.35
CA GLY A 630 3.31 6.59 1.22
C GLY A 630 3.71 7.65 2.23
N LEU A 631 3.10 8.82 2.08
CA LEU A 631 3.34 9.98 2.93
C LEU A 631 2.01 10.54 3.43
N TRP A 632 1.98 10.91 4.71
CA TRP A 632 1.01 11.84 5.25
C TRP A 632 1.61 13.25 5.33
N ILE A 633 0.81 14.26 4.97
CA ILE A 633 1.16 15.67 5.06
C ILE A 633 0.09 16.45 5.82
N GLU A 634 0.52 17.53 6.47
CA GLU A 634 -0.32 18.50 7.19
C GLU A 634 0.10 19.91 6.76
N GLU A 635 -0.24 20.26 5.51
CA GLU A 635 0.08 21.55 4.90
C GLU A 635 -1.19 22.06 4.17
N GLN A 636 -1.81 23.11 4.72
CA GLN A 636 -3.15 23.53 4.29
C GLN A 636 -3.19 24.04 2.85
N ALA A 637 -2.18 24.80 2.40
CA ALA A 637 -2.18 25.39 1.06
C ALA A 637 -2.09 24.32 -0.03
N ASN A 638 -1.24 23.32 0.16
CA ASN A 638 -1.09 22.14 -0.70
C ASN A 638 -2.35 21.26 -0.65
N ILE A 639 -2.96 21.06 0.51
CA ILE A 639 -4.22 20.30 0.62
C ILE A 639 -5.37 21.02 -0.11
N ASP A 640 -5.50 22.34 0.04
CA ASP A 640 -6.51 23.13 -0.68
C ASP A 640 -6.26 23.13 -2.20
N ALA A 641 -4.99 23.14 -2.62
CA ALA A 641 -4.60 22.96 -4.01
C ALA A 641 -4.96 21.57 -4.55
N TRP A 642 -4.84 20.51 -3.74
CA TRP A 642 -5.32 19.18 -4.11
C TRP A 642 -6.84 19.13 -4.26
N PHE A 643 -7.60 19.77 -3.36
CA PHE A 643 -9.05 19.84 -3.48
C PHE A 643 -9.50 20.55 -4.75
N SER A 644 -9.07 21.81 -4.90
CA SER A 644 -9.44 22.64 -6.04
C SER A 644 -8.90 22.11 -7.38
N GLY A 645 -7.72 21.50 -7.33
CA GLY A 645 -7.01 20.99 -8.48
C GLY A 645 -7.42 19.58 -8.92
N TYR A 646 -7.90 18.74 -8.01
CA TYR A 646 -8.26 17.35 -8.29
C TYR A 646 -9.62 16.96 -7.72
N PHE A 647 -9.77 16.94 -6.39
CA PHE A 647 -10.88 16.24 -5.75
C PHE A 647 -12.23 16.85 -6.12
N ASP A 648 -12.37 18.18 -6.03
CA ASP A 648 -13.65 18.86 -6.28
C ASP A 648 -14.12 18.65 -7.72
N THR A 649 -13.19 18.70 -8.67
CA THR A 649 -13.47 18.44 -10.09
C THR A 649 -13.84 16.98 -10.33
N ALA A 650 -13.09 16.04 -9.75
CA ALA A 650 -13.36 14.61 -9.86
C ALA A 650 -14.72 14.27 -9.25
N TRP A 651 -15.03 14.82 -8.07
CA TRP A 651 -16.29 14.63 -7.36
C TRP A 651 -17.50 15.18 -8.13
N GLN A 652 -17.38 16.39 -8.69
CA GLN A 652 -18.42 17.02 -9.49
C GLN A 652 -18.74 16.24 -10.77
N LYS A 653 -17.72 15.65 -11.41
CA LYS A 653 -17.88 14.83 -12.62
C LYS A 653 -18.24 13.37 -12.33
N ALA A 654 -17.99 12.91 -11.11
CA ALA A 654 -18.33 11.56 -10.69
C ALA A 654 -19.85 11.39 -10.63
N VAL A 655 -20.33 10.25 -11.10
CA VAL A 655 -21.75 9.92 -11.02
C VAL A 655 -22.04 9.37 -9.63
N ALA A 656 -23.21 9.72 -9.10
CA ALA A 656 -23.79 8.94 -8.01
C ALA A 656 -23.86 7.48 -8.46
N ALA A 657 -23.56 6.55 -7.55
CA ALA A 657 -23.64 5.13 -7.84
C ALA A 657 -25.03 4.81 -8.44
N ALA A 658 -25.06 4.39 -9.70
CA ALA A 658 -26.22 3.72 -10.25
C ALA A 658 -26.11 2.27 -9.75
N ASP A 659 -26.80 1.96 -8.65
CA ASP A 659 -26.93 0.59 -8.15
C ASP A 659 -27.87 -0.23 -9.05
#